data_AF-A0A1V4CUF2-F1
#
_entry.id   AF-A0A1V4CUF2-F1
#
_cell.length_a   1.000
_cell.length_b   1.000
_cell.length_c   1.000
_cell.angle_alpha   90.00
_cell.angle_beta   90.00
_cell.angle_gamma   90.00
#
_symmetry.space_group_name_H-M   'P 1'
#
loop_
_entity.id
_entity.type
_entity.pdbx_description
1 polymer ?
#
loop_
_entity_poly.entity_id
_entity_poly.type
_entity_poly.pdbx_seq_one_letter_code
_entity_poly.pdbx_strand_id
1 'polypeptide(L)'
;EVDWEAVFGGRGARRVELPTYAFQRQRYWFDPATPGTPTATTTDASSVEARFWEAVEREDLEALTTTLEIDQQARLGELLPALSSWRRGQSDRATVDSWRYRITWSPVAVEERTAPLSGTWWVAVPDSRADGTRIAAVTAALDRRGARVVPLTVATTGRDALAARLRHEADTGGTPAGVLSLLALDDGPHPEHSSLTTGLALNVGLTQALGDAGIAAPLWLATTGAVSVSGSDPLGSPAQAATWGLGRVVALEHPQRWGGLVDLPGYLDERTADRLCAALSGIAGDSGPEDQLALRDAGVFIRRLVRAPLRTPARESWKPHGTALITGGTGGLGAQVARWLARSGAEHLVLTSRRGTAAPGAAELRDELIALGQGGVRVTVAACDVRDRDEVAALLRRITTGGDPVHAVFHAAGVVEFAQLADSTVADFAELADGKVLGAAHLDALLDQDHLEAFVLFSSIAATWGSGGQSAYAAANAYLDALAEHREARGLPATSVAWGPWADHGMIEHGEVAEHLSRRGLPAMAPELAVTALSEALHSGETSLVLADVRWDRFVPGFTAARPRPLIGGLPEVRDALATAAAPDTTGPDEVADTFLASLAGLPGEDLDRALRDLVHAQAAAVLGHSSSDAVAGGRPFKELGFDSLTAVELRNRLAAVTGLDLPATLVFDYPAPAPLAEYLRGELPSARPADAYTLLDDLDRWESALPELLPELMADHGVRDRLTGRLHDLMAKLGGTPGEPTGGPSPDTGLLSATADEVFDFIDNEFGAS
;
A
#
# COMPACT_ATOMS: atom_id res chain seq x y z
N GLU A 1 -15.70 -24.60 45.60
CA GLU A 1 -17.04 -24.33 45.02
C GLU A 1 -17.60 -23.09 45.67
N VAL A 2 -18.23 -22.20 44.88
CA VAL A 2 -18.86 -20.98 45.41
C VAL A 2 -20.28 -21.31 45.84
N ASP A 3 -20.64 -20.97 47.07
CA ASP A 3 -22.02 -21.04 47.56
C ASP A 3 -22.81 -19.84 47.05
N TRP A 4 -23.46 -20.02 45.90
CA TRP A 4 -24.28 -18.98 45.28
C TRP A 4 -25.55 -18.66 46.07
N GLU A 5 -26.01 -19.56 46.93
CA GLU A 5 -27.22 -19.37 47.73
C GLU A 5 -26.97 -18.32 48.83
N ALA A 6 -25.79 -18.38 49.46
CA ALA A 6 -25.32 -17.34 50.37
C ALA A 6 -25.12 -15.98 49.67
N VAL A 7 -24.65 -15.97 48.42
CA VAL A 7 -24.39 -14.73 47.65
C VAL A 7 -25.67 -13.99 47.28
N PHE A 8 -26.77 -14.72 47.01
CA PHE A 8 -28.01 -14.15 46.49
C PHE A 8 -29.18 -14.11 47.50
N GLY A 9 -28.96 -14.56 48.74
CA GLY A 9 -29.94 -14.51 49.82
C GLY A 9 -30.56 -13.12 50.00
N GLY A 10 -31.89 -13.04 49.97
CA GLY A 10 -32.66 -11.80 50.19
C GLY A 10 -32.72 -10.82 49.01
N ARG A 11 -32.10 -11.13 47.87
CA ARG A 11 -32.07 -10.21 46.69
C ARG A 11 -33.10 -10.51 45.60
N GLY A 12 -33.95 -11.53 45.79
CA GLY A 12 -34.95 -11.92 44.79
C GLY A 12 -34.37 -12.47 43.48
N ALA A 13 -33.09 -12.84 43.47
CA ALA A 13 -32.45 -13.44 42.30
C ALA A 13 -33.07 -14.82 42.01
N ARG A 14 -33.36 -15.09 40.74
CA ARG A 14 -33.89 -16.37 40.26
C ARG A 14 -32.92 -17.00 39.29
N ARG A 15 -32.71 -18.30 39.41
CA ARG A 15 -31.96 -19.08 38.42
C ARG A 15 -32.81 -19.17 37.15
N VAL A 16 -32.24 -18.74 36.02
CA VAL A 16 -32.91 -18.79 34.72
C VAL A 16 -32.17 -19.82 33.87
N GLU A 17 -32.90 -20.71 33.20
CA GLU A 17 -32.28 -21.60 32.22
C GLU A 17 -31.82 -20.79 31.01
N LEU A 18 -30.62 -21.08 30.52
CA LEU A 18 -30.12 -20.53 29.27
C LEU A 18 -30.87 -21.19 28.10
N PRO A 19 -31.35 -20.43 27.10
CA PRO A 19 -31.98 -21.01 25.93
C PRO A 19 -31.04 -22.00 25.23
N THR A 20 -31.52 -23.21 24.91
CA THR A 20 -30.75 -24.29 24.27
C THR A 20 -30.65 -24.16 22.76
N TYR A 21 -30.78 -22.96 22.20
CA TYR A 21 -30.55 -22.76 20.77
C TYR A 21 -29.05 -22.70 20.49
N ALA A 22 -28.60 -23.45 19.49
CA ALA A 22 -27.22 -23.45 19.04
C ALA A 22 -26.78 -22.01 18.74
N PHE A 23 -25.68 -21.58 19.36
CA PHE A 23 -25.06 -20.29 19.05
C PHE A 23 -24.70 -20.25 17.56
N GLN A 24 -25.56 -19.66 16.73
CA GLN A 24 -25.13 -19.11 15.45
C GLN A 24 -24.16 -17.98 15.80
N ARG A 25 -22.92 -18.06 15.32
CA ARG A 25 -21.90 -17.02 15.49
C ARG A 25 -22.27 -15.76 14.70
N GLN A 26 -23.39 -15.12 15.04
CA GLN A 26 -23.79 -13.83 14.50
C GLN A 26 -23.48 -12.73 15.51
N ARG A 27 -22.87 -11.67 15.01
CA ARG A 27 -22.47 -10.49 15.77
C ARG A 27 -23.73 -9.65 16.01
N TYR A 28 -24.11 -9.46 17.27
CA TYR A 28 -25.32 -8.72 17.68
C TYR A 28 -25.08 -7.24 18.03
N TRP A 29 -23.92 -6.69 17.66
CA TRP A 29 -23.69 -5.25 17.82
C TRP A 29 -24.47 -4.50 16.75
N PHE A 30 -25.11 -3.40 17.13
CA PHE A 30 -25.75 -2.48 16.18
C PHE A 30 -24.72 -2.03 15.14
N ASP A 31 -24.87 -2.49 13.91
CA ASP A 31 -24.26 -1.82 12.77
C ASP A 31 -24.86 -0.42 12.70
N PRO A 32 -24.05 0.65 12.60
CA PRO A 32 -24.57 1.98 12.34
C PRO A 32 -25.39 1.89 11.04
N ALA A 33 -26.67 2.22 11.13
CA ALA A 33 -27.57 2.15 9.99
C ALA A 33 -26.96 2.89 8.79
N THR A 34 -26.67 2.14 7.73
CA THR A 34 -26.38 2.68 6.40
C THR A 34 -27.55 3.58 6.00
N PRO A 35 -27.34 4.82 5.53
CA PRO A 35 -28.39 5.56 4.86
C PRO A 35 -28.81 4.74 3.63
N GLY A 36 -29.99 4.13 3.70
CA GLY A 36 -30.49 3.27 2.65
C GLY A 36 -30.61 4.03 1.33
N THR A 37 -30.31 3.34 0.23
CA THR A 37 -30.54 3.79 -1.14
C THR A 37 -31.98 4.33 -1.27
N PRO A 38 -32.21 5.52 -1.84
CA PRO A 38 -33.55 6.07 -1.93
C PRO A 38 -34.45 5.20 -2.80
N THR A 39 -35.52 4.66 -2.21
CA THR A 39 -36.66 4.08 -2.95
C THR A 39 -37.30 5.10 -3.89
N ALA A 40 -37.86 4.68 -5.03
CA ALA A 40 -38.35 5.55 -6.11
C ALA A 40 -39.40 6.64 -5.72
N THR A 41 -39.97 6.60 -4.51
CA THR A 41 -40.80 7.68 -3.94
C THR A 41 -40.01 8.87 -3.39
N THR A 42 -38.68 8.76 -3.20
CA THR A 42 -37.82 9.83 -2.65
C THR A 42 -37.35 10.83 -3.71
N THR A 43 -37.43 10.48 -5.00
CA THR A 43 -36.89 11.26 -6.13
C THR A 43 -37.61 12.58 -6.36
N ASP A 44 -38.93 12.64 -6.12
CA ASP A 44 -39.72 13.87 -6.27
C ASP A 44 -39.46 14.85 -5.11
N ALA A 45 -39.41 14.34 -3.88
CA ALA A 45 -39.09 15.13 -2.69
C ALA A 45 -37.66 15.69 -2.75
N SER A 46 -36.68 14.88 -3.20
CA SER A 46 -35.31 15.35 -3.42
C SER A 46 -35.21 16.40 -4.53
N SER A 47 -36.08 16.35 -5.56
CA SER A 47 -36.08 17.34 -6.65
C SER A 47 -36.63 18.71 -6.23
N VAL A 48 -37.63 18.73 -5.34
CA VAL A 48 -38.19 19.98 -4.78
C VAL A 48 -37.22 20.58 -3.78
N GLU A 49 -36.64 19.74 -2.92
CA GLU A 49 -35.60 20.15 -1.97
C GLU A 49 -34.34 20.67 -2.68
N ALA A 50 -33.90 20.02 -3.77
CA ALA A 50 -32.77 20.48 -4.57
C ALA A 50 -33.02 21.87 -5.19
N ARG A 51 -34.20 22.09 -5.79
CA ARG A 51 -34.57 23.40 -6.38
C ARG A 51 -34.64 24.51 -5.33
N PHE A 52 -35.18 24.21 -4.15
CA PHE A 52 -35.20 25.15 -3.03
C PHE A 52 -33.78 25.56 -2.63
N TRP A 53 -32.88 24.59 -2.41
CA TRP A 53 -31.51 24.90 -2.00
C TRP A 53 -30.69 25.59 -3.10
N GLU A 54 -30.92 25.25 -4.37
CA GLU A 54 -30.30 25.94 -5.50
C GLU A 54 -30.67 27.44 -5.52
N ALA A 55 -31.95 27.78 -5.29
CA ALA A 55 -32.39 29.17 -5.19
C ALA A 55 -31.75 29.90 -3.99
N VAL A 56 -31.60 29.21 -2.85
CA VAL A 56 -30.91 29.76 -1.66
C VAL A 56 -29.42 30.00 -1.91
N GLU A 57 -28.72 29.06 -2.54
CA GLU A 57 -27.27 29.15 -2.80
C GLU A 57 -26.94 30.24 -3.82
N ARG A 58 -27.79 30.45 -4.83
CA ARG A 58 -27.65 31.52 -5.83
C ARG A 58 -28.13 32.90 -5.35
N GLU A 59 -28.65 32.97 -4.12
CA GLU A 59 -29.33 34.16 -3.58
C GLU A 59 -30.44 34.68 -4.53
N ASP A 60 -31.13 33.74 -5.20
CA ASP A 60 -32.20 34.02 -6.15
C ASP A 60 -33.55 34.18 -5.43
N LEU A 61 -33.87 35.42 -5.08
CA LEU A 61 -35.09 35.76 -4.35
C LEU A 61 -36.36 35.41 -5.13
N GLU A 62 -36.35 35.56 -6.46
CA GLU A 62 -37.54 35.35 -7.31
C GLU A 62 -37.87 33.85 -7.42
N ALA A 63 -36.85 33.03 -7.66
CA ALA A 63 -36.98 31.58 -7.66
C ALA A 63 -37.41 31.03 -6.30
N LEU A 64 -36.89 31.60 -5.20
CA LEU A 64 -37.24 31.19 -3.85
C LEU A 64 -38.69 31.55 -3.48
N THR A 65 -39.16 32.75 -3.83
CA THR A 65 -40.57 33.15 -3.61
C THR A 65 -41.56 32.32 -4.41
N THR A 66 -41.17 31.93 -5.63
CA THR A 66 -41.96 31.05 -6.49
C THR A 66 -42.04 29.64 -5.90
N THR A 67 -40.93 29.12 -5.35
CA THR A 67 -40.86 27.78 -4.75
C THR A 67 -41.62 27.69 -3.42
N LEU A 68 -41.62 28.77 -2.62
CA LEU A 68 -42.28 28.82 -1.32
C LEU A 68 -43.74 29.30 -1.39
N GLU A 69 -44.20 29.82 -2.52
CA GLU A 69 -45.52 30.46 -2.69
C GLU A 69 -45.75 31.63 -1.70
N ILE A 70 -44.70 32.44 -1.44
CA ILE A 70 -44.74 33.56 -0.47
C ILE A 70 -44.52 34.91 -1.17
N ASP A 71 -45.47 35.83 -1.02
CA ASP A 71 -45.42 37.21 -1.56
C ASP A 71 -44.58 38.22 -0.72
N GLN A 72 -44.00 37.80 0.41
CA GLN A 72 -43.25 38.66 1.33
C GLN A 72 -41.76 38.83 0.93
N GLN A 73 -41.50 39.28 -0.29
CA GLN A 73 -40.16 39.48 -0.87
C GLN A 73 -39.19 40.26 0.04
N ALA A 74 -39.67 41.30 0.74
CA ALA A 74 -38.82 42.15 1.58
C ALA A 74 -38.20 41.41 2.79
N ARG A 75 -38.94 40.49 3.42
CA ARG A 75 -38.47 39.74 4.61
C ARG A 75 -37.56 38.56 4.23
N LEU A 76 -37.82 37.94 3.08
CA LEU A 76 -36.97 36.89 2.52
C LEU A 76 -35.64 37.46 2.03
N GLY A 77 -35.63 38.66 1.43
CA GLY A 77 -34.40 39.33 1.00
C GLY A 77 -33.41 39.62 2.13
N GLU A 78 -33.89 39.89 3.35
CA GLU A 78 -33.02 40.10 4.53
C GLU A 78 -32.42 38.79 5.08
N LEU A 79 -33.15 37.67 4.96
CA LEU A 79 -32.73 36.37 5.50
C LEU A 79 -31.94 35.53 4.49
N LEU A 80 -32.12 35.77 3.19
CA LEU A 80 -31.54 34.96 2.12
C LEU A 80 -30.00 34.91 2.15
N PRO A 81 -29.26 36.01 2.38
CA PRO A 81 -27.80 35.95 2.53
C PRO A 81 -27.37 35.12 3.75
N ALA A 82 -28.11 35.21 4.86
CA ALA A 82 -27.82 34.43 6.06
C ALA A 82 -28.09 32.93 5.87
N LEU A 83 -29.18 32.59 5.16
CA LEU A 83 -29.51 31.20 4.79
C LEU A 83 -28.51 30.64 3.77
N SER A 84 -28.10 31.42 2.76
CA SER A 84 -27.06 31.06 1.79
C SER A 84 -25.72 30.81 2.49
N SER A 85 -25.32 31.70 3.40
CA SER A 85 -24.10 31.53 4.20
C SER A 85 -24.17 30.29 5.10
N TRP A 86 -25.31 30.07 5.76
CA TRP A 86 -25.53 28.88 6.57
C TRP A 86 -25.46 27.59 5.75
N ARG A 87 -26.13 27.56 4.58
CA ARG A 87 -26.16 26.39 3.68
C ARG A 87 -24.77 26.07 3.14
N ARG A 88 -24.04 27.07 2.65
CA ARG A 88 -22.62 26.92 2.25
C ARG A 88 -21.80 26.33 3.38
N GLY A 89 -21.93 26.87 4.59
CA GLY A 89 -21.24 26.33 5.78
C GLY A 89 -21.62 24.89 6.11
N GLN A 90 -22.87 24.44 5.89
CA GLN A 90 -23.24 23.03 6.06
C GLN A 90 -22.64 22.14 4.96
N SER A 91 -22.67 22.57 3.71
CA SER A 91 -22.09 21.84 2.58
C SER A 91 -20.57 21.69 2.70
N ASP A 92 -19.88 22.75 3.11
CA ASP A 92 -18.44 22.76 3.38
C ASP A 92 -18.08 21.75 4.48
N ARG A 93 -18.85 21.72 5.57
CA ARG A 93 -18.64 20.76 6.67
C ARG A 93 -18.90 19.33 6.25
N ALA A 94 -20.00 19.07 5.53
CA ALA A 94 -20.29 17.73 5.01
C ALA A 94 -19.17 17.25 4.08
N THR A 95 -18.62 18.16 3.27
CA THR A 95 -17.47 17.89 2.40
C THR A 95 -16.22 17.57 3.23
N VAL A 96 -15.88 18.41 4.20
CA VAL A 96 -14.75 18.17 5.12
C VAL A 96 -14.90 16.84 5.87
N ASP A 97 -16.07 16.54 6.42
CA ASP A 97 -16.35 15.28 7.11
C ASP A 97 -16.13 14.06 6.20
N SER A 98 -16.45 14.19 4.92
CA SER A 98 -16.19 13.15 3.91
C SER A 98 -14.70 12.97 3.59
N TRP A 99 -13.83 13.91 3.98
CA TRP A 99 -12.38 13.81 3.79
C TRP A 99 -11.66 13.23 5.02
N ARG A 100 -12.36 13.10 6.15
CA ARG A 100 -11.77 12.73 7.44
C ARG A 100 -11.70 11.22 7.63
N TYR A 101 -10.49 10.74 7.87
CA TYR A 101 -10.21 9.37 8.25
C TYR A 101 -9.23 9.33 9.43
N ARG A 102 -9.17 8.17 10.09
CA ARG A 102 -8.16 7.90 11.10
C ARG A 102 -7.68 6.45 10.99
N ILE A 103 -6.50 6.22 11.55
CA ILE A 103 -6.00 4.88 11.78
C ILE A 103 -6.58 4.33 13.09
N THR A 104 -6.95 3.06 13.05
CA THR A 104 -7.36 2.27 14.21
C THR A 104 -6.68 0.91 14.17
N TRP A 105 -6.57 0.29 15.33
CA TRP A 105 -6.03 -1.04 15.50
C TRP A 105 -7.12 -1.96 16.00
N SER A 106 -7.50 -2.94 15.18
CA SER A 106 -8.57 -3.88 15.50
C SER A 106 -7.97 -5.18 16.06
N PRO A 107 -8.45 -5.72 17.18
CA PRO A 107 -7.96 -7.00 17.69
C PRO A 107 -8.42 -8.15 16.79
N VAL A 108 -7.55 -9.14 16.60
CA VAL A 108 -7.86 -10.38 15.88
C VAL A 108 -7.67 -11.58 16.79
N ALA A 109 -8.63 -12.50 16.72
CA ALA A 109 -8.49 -13.81 17.33
C ALA A 109 -7.53 -14.65 16.49
N VAL A 110 -6.33 -14.88 17.01
CA VAL A 110 -5.39 -15.83 16.44
C VAL A 110 -5.61 -17.16 17.13
N GLU A 111 -5.98 -18.20 16.39
CA GLU A 111 -6.04 -19.54 16.96
C GLU A 111 -4.65 -19.95 17.46
N GLU A 112 -4.52 -20.33 18.73
CA GLU A 112 -3.23 -20.62 19.38
C GLU A 112 -2.48 -21.81 18.73
N ARG A 113 -3.19 -22.59 17.89
CA ARG A 113 -2.63 -23.65 17.03
C ARG A 113 -2.34 -23.09 15.64
N THR A 114 -1.36 -22.20 15.57
CA THR A 114 -0.81 -21.69 14.32
C THR A 114 -0.24 -22.81 13.47
N ALA A 115 -0.43 -22.73 12.15
CA ALA A 115 0.27 -23.59 11.21
C ALA A 115 1.79 -23.48 11.46
N PRO A 116 2.52 -24.61 11.48
CA PRO A 116 3.97 -24.58 11.69
C PRO A 116 4.63 -23.73 10.60
N LEU A 117 5.65 -22.96 10.99
CA LEU A 117 6.51 -22.30 10.02
C LEU A 117 7.35 -23.42 9.37
N SER A 118 7.30 -23.53 8.05
CA SER A 118 8.07 -24.53 7.31
C SER A 118 9.20 -23.89 6.51
N GLY A 119 10.23 -24.68 6.22
CA GLY A 119 11.34 -24.26 5.38
C GLY A 119 12.39 -23.41 6.10
N THR A 120 13.33 -22.88 5.31
CA THR A 120 14.42 -22.03 5.82
C THR A 120 13.95 -20.60 5.97
N TRP A 121 14.16 -19.99 7.14
CA TRP A 121 13.86 -18.59 7.39
C TRP A 121 15.15 -17.80 7.59
N TRP A 122 15.32 -16.75 6.80
CA TRP A 122 16.44 -15.82 6.99
C TRP A 122 16.06 -14.76 8.00
N VAL A 123 16.84 -14.60 9.06
CA VAL A 123 16.62 -13.56 10.08
C VAL A 123 17.73 -12.52 9.95
N ALA A 124 17.42 -11.39 9.33
CA ALA A 124 18.38 -10.30 9.15
C ALA A 124 18.52 -9.50 10.45
N VAL A 125 19.74 -9.42 10.97
CA VAL A 125 20.05 -8.82 12.28
C VAL A 125 21.12 -7.74 12.12
N PRO A 126 21.02 -6.60 12.80
CA PRO A 126 22.06 -5.58 12.72
C PRO A 126 23.28 -6.08 13.51
N ASP A 127 24.47 -5.89 12.97
CA ASP A 127 25.74 -6.32 13.58
C ASP A 127 25.90 -5.81 15.02
N SER A 128 25.49 -4.56 15.26
CA SER A 128 25.49 -3.90 16.56
C SER A 128 24.64 -4.59 17.64
N ARG A 129 23.69 -5.45 17.26
CA ARG A 129 22.75 -6.12 18.17
C ARG A 129 22.72 -7.64 18.01
N ALA A 130 23.62 -8.24 17.23
CA ALA A 130 23.57 -9.66 16.86
C ALA A 130 23.43 -10.62 18.07
N ASP A 131 24.09 -10.30 19.19
CA ASP A 131 24.06 -11.09 20.43
C ASP A 131 22.92 -10.68 21.41
N GLY A 132 21.93 -9.93 20.93
CA GLY A 132 20.83 -9.44 21.76
C GLY A 132 19.89 -10.55 22.24
N THR A 133 19.46 -10.48 23.50
CA THR A 133 18.51 -11.44 24.11
C THR A 133 17.20 -11.56 23.33
N ARG A 134 16.73 -10.45 22.73
CA ARG A 134 15.56 -10.43 21.87
C ARG A 134 15.75 -11.22 20.59
N ILE A 135 16.92 -11.11 19.96
CA ILE A 135 17.24 -11.85 18.73
C ILE A 135 17.25 -13.36 19.03
N ALA A 136 17.92 -13.75 20.13
CA ALA A 136 17.90 -15.13 20.59
C ALA A 136 16.47 -15.65 20.86
N ALA A 137 15.61 -14.83 21.48
CA ALA A 137 14.21 -15.20 21.73
C ALA A 137 13.40 -15.37 20.43
N VAL A 138 13.59 -14.50 19.44
CA VAL A 138 12.95 -14.62 18.12
C VAL A 138 13.42 -15.88 17.39
N THR A 139 14.74 -16.09 17.29
CA THR A 139 15.32 -17.28 16.66
C THR A 139 14.81 -18.57 17.30
N ALA A 140 14.85 -18.65 18.64
CA ALA A 140 14.36 -19.81 19.37
C ALA A 140 12.85 -20.04 19.18
N ALA A 141 12.06 -18.99 19.00
CA ALA A 141 10.63 -19.12 18.75
C ALA A 141 10.34 -19.70 17.36
N LEU A 142 11.02 -19.18 16.33
CA LEU A 142 10.90 -19.68 14.96
C LEU A 142 11.34 -21.15 14.86
N ASP A 143 12.48 -21.50 15.46
CA ASP A 143 12.99 -22.88 15.49
C ASP A 143 12.00 -23.84 16.19
N ARG A 144 11.43 -23.44 17.34
CA ARG A 144 10.42 -24.24 18.05
C ARG A 144 9.15 -24.47 17.22
N ARG A 145 8.84 -23.58 16.28
CA ARG A 145 7.66 -23.67 15.40
C ARG A 145 7.95 -24.32 14.05
N GLY A 146 9.14 -24.92 13.88
CA GLY A 146 9.48 -25.78 12.75
C GLY A 146 10.29 -25.12 11.64
N ALA A 147 10.60 -23.82 11.75
CA ALA A 147 11.45 -23.15 10.78
C ALA A 147 12.92 -23.55 11.00
N ARG A 148 13.70 -23.63 9.92
CA ARG A 148 15.17 -23.65 10.02
C ARG A 148 15.68 -22.22 9.94
N VAL A 149 16.07 -21.63 11.07
CA VAL A 149 16.55 -20.25 11.08
C VAL A 149 18.00 -20.13 10.63
N VAL A 150 18.26 -19.23 9.68
CA VAL A 150 19.60 -18.81 9.26
C VAL A 150 19.78 -17.33 9.59
N PRO A 151 20.61 -16.97 10.58
CA PRO A 151 20.87 -15.58 10.91
C PRO A 151 21.73 -14.91 9.83
N LEU A 152 21.31 -13.74 9.38
CA LEU A 152 22.03 -12.89 8.43
C LEU A 152 22.44 -11.59 9.11
N THR A 153 23.67 -11.55 9.63
CA THR A 153 24.21 -10.31 10.21
C THR A 153 24.46 -9.26 9.13
N VAL A 154 23.76 -8.14 9.14
CA VAL A 154 23.90 -7.06 8.15
C VAL A 154 24.63 -5.89 8.78
N ALA A 155 25.81 -5.56 8.24
CA ALA A 155 26.67 -4.48 8.73
C ALA A 155 26.82 -3.32 7.74
N THR A 156 26.32 -3.47 6.51
CA THR A 156 26.52 -2.51 5.42
C THR A 156 25.23 -2.29 4.64
N THR A 157 25.08 -1.07 4.14
CA THR A 157 24.06 -0.68 3.15
C THR A 157 24.49 -0.97 1.72
N GLY A 158 25.71 -1.50 1.51
CA GLY A 158 26.27 -1.82 0.20
C GLY A 158 25.48 -2.90 -0.55
N ARG A 159 24.66 -2.45 -1.50
CA ARG A 159 23.74 -3.26 -2.30
C ARG A 159 24.40 -4.48 -2.97
N ASP A 160 25.49 -4.27 -3.72
CA ASP A 160 26.15 -5.34 -4.47
C ASP A 160 26.75 -6.42 -3.57
N ALA A 161 27.40 -5.99 -2.48
CA ALA A 161 28.02 -6.90 -1.52
C ALA A 161 26.97 -7.72 -0.78
N LEU A 162 25.85 -7.10 -0.39
CA LEU A 162 24.74 -7.79 0.25
C LEU A 162 24.07 -8.75 -0.73
N ALA A 163 23.81 -8.35 -1.97
CA ALA A 163 23.23 -9.22 -3.00
C ALA A 163 24.11 -10.44 -3.31
N ALA A 164 25.42 -10.25 -3.43
CA ALA A 164 26.37 -11.35 -3.63
C ALA A 164 26.35 -12.35 -2.46
N ARG A 165 26.25 -11.86 -1.22
CA ARG A 165 26.10 -12.72 -0.05
C ARG A 165 24.78 -13.47 -0.06
N LEU A 166 23.66 -12.80 -0.35
CA LEU A 166 22.34 -13.45 -0.40
C LEU A 166 22.31 -14.56 -1.46
N ARG A 167 22.93 -14.36 -2.63
CA ARG A 167 23.09 -15.43 -3.64
C ARG A 167 23.90 -16.61 -3.11
N HIS A 168 25.02 -16.35 -2.47
CA HIS A 168 25.84 -17.42 -1.88
C HIS A 168 25.09 -18.24 -0.81
N GLU A 169 24.32 -17.57 0.05
CA GLU A 169 23.49 -18.24 1.06
C GLU A 169 22.37 -19.06 0.41
N ALA A 170 21.77 -18.57 -0.67
CA ALA A 170 20.76 -19.33 -1.43
C ALA A 170 21.37 -20.56 -2.13
N ASP A 171 22.56 -20.42 -2.72
CA ASP A 171 23.26 -21.50 -3.43
C ASP A 171 23.69 -22.64 -2.47
N THR A 172 24.07 -22.29 -1.23
CA THR A 172 24.57 -23.24 -0.25
C THR A 172 23.50 -23.80 0.69
N GLY A 173 22.52 -22.96 1.07
CA GLY A 173 21.52 -23.24 2.09
C GLY A 173 20.11 -23.50 1.55
N GLY A 174 19.90 -23.28 0.24
CA GLY A 174 18.59 -23.27 -0.41
C GLY A 174 17.90 -21.91 -0.31
N THR A 175 16.87 -21.70 -1.14
CA THR A 175 16.07 -20.47 -1.11
C THR A 175 15.24 -20.38 0.18
N PRO A 176 15.14 -19.20 0.80
CA PRO A 176 14.36 -19.03 2.01
C PRO A 176 12.86 -19.12 1.72
N ALA A 177 12.09 -19.69 2.66
CA ALA A 177 10.64 -19.64 2.68
C ALA A 177 10.12 -18.27 3.16
N GLY A 178 10.94 -17.50 3.88
CA GLY A 178 10.62 -16.16 4.34
C GLY A 178 11.85 -15.44 4.88
N VAL A 179 11.80 -14.11 4.88
CA VAL A 179 12.84 -13.23 5.42
C VAL A 179 12.24 -12.36 6.51
N LEU A 180 12.76 -12.46 7.74
CA LEU A 180 12.41 -11.58 8.85
C LEU A 180 13.55 -10.58 9.10
N SER A 181 13.30 -9.31 8.85
CA SER A 181 14.23 -8.24 9.19
C SER A 181 13.98 -7.71 10.60
N LEU A 182 14.98 -7.84 11.46
CA LEU A 182 15.06 -7.19 12.78
C LEU A 182 15.96 -5.94 12.73
N LEU A 183 16.31 -5.44 11.55
CA LEU A 183 17.27 -4.35 11.37
C LEU A 183 16.81 -3.03 12.00
N ALA A 184 15.50 -2.76 12.00
CA ALA A 184 14.95 -1.54 12.60
C ALA A 184 15.17 -1.45 14.12
N LEU A 185 15.57 -2.54 14.79
CA LEU A 185 15.96 -2.52 16.20
C LEU A 185 17.27 -1.78 16.47
N ASP A 186 18.06 -1.49 15.41
CA ASP A 186 19.13 -0.50 15.49
C ASP A 186 18.55 0.89 15.18
N ASP A 187 17.96 1.49 16.20
CA ASP A 187 17.33 2.82 16.16
C ASP A 187 18.33 3.96 16.42
N GLY A 188 19.63 3.66 16.46
CA GLY A 188 20.68 4.67 16.51
C GLY A 188 20.76 5.49 15.21
N PRO A 189 21.20 6.76 15.27
CA PRO A 189 21.35 7.59 14.08
C PRO A 189 22.41 6.98 13.15
N HIS A 190 22.17 7.04 11.83
CA HIS A 190 23.16 6.63 10.84
C HIS A 190 24.39 7.55 10.90
N PRO A 191 25.62 7.02 10.85
CA PRO A 191 26.85 7.80 11.05
C PRO A 191 27.02 8.99 10.09
N GLU A 192 26.57 8.84 8.85
CA GLU A 192 26.72 9.87 7.78
C GLU A 192 25.42 10.65 7.51
N HIS A 193 24.28 10.13 7.95
CA HIS A 193 22.95 10.62 7.57
C HIS A 193 22.02 10.62 8.79
N SER A 194 22.18 11.61 9.67
CA SER A 194 21.52 11.64 10.99
C SER A 194 19.98 11.68 10.97
N SER A 195 19.36 11.98 9.82
CA SER A 195 17.91 11.88 9.61
C SER A 195 17.40 10.45 9.53
N LEU A 196 18.28 9.51 9.23
CA LEU A 196 17.97 8.09 9.16
C LEU A 196 18.50 7.37 10.39
N THR A 197 17.82 6.31 10.80
CA THR A 197 18.43 5.31 11.67
C THR A 197 19.32 4.38 10.86
N THR A 198 20.32 3.81 11.50
CA THR A 198 21.13 2.73 10.89
C THR A 198 20.23 1.60 10.42
N GLY A 199 19.27 1.17 11.24
CA GLY A 199 18.32 0.12 10.90
C GLY A 199 17.45 0.41 9.67
N LEU A 200 17.00 1.66 9.50
CA LEU A 200 16.24 2.06 8.31
C LEU A 200 17.10 2.00 7.05
N ALA A 201 18.32 2.52 7.10
CA ALA A 201 19.25 2.48 5.98
C ALA A 201 19.61 1.03 5.58
N LEU A 202 19.81 0.14 6.56
CA LEU A 202 20.04 -1.29 6.31
C LEU A 202 18.80 -1.96 5.69
N ASN A 203 17.58 -1.59 6.09
CA ASN A 203 16.34 -2.10 5.48
C ASN A 203 16.18 -1.67 4.02
N VAL A 204 16.59 -0.45 3.67
CA VAL A 204 16.64 0.00 2.26
C VAL A 204 17.59 -0.90 1.47
N GLY A 205 18.83 -1.07 1.94
CA GLY A 205 19.82 -1.92 1.29
C GLY A 205 19.40 -3.39 1.19
N LEU A 206 18.80 -3.95 2.24
CA LEU A 206 18.29 -5.34 2.24
C LEU A 206 17.18 -5.52 1.21
N THR A 207 16.24 -4.59 1.11
CA THR A 207 15.11 -4.68 0.17
C THR A 207 15.60 -4.68 -1.28
N GLN A 208 16.56 -3.80 -1.59
CA GLN A 208 17.22 -3.72 -2.90
C GLN A 208 18.00 -5.00 -3.20
N ALA A 209 18.86 -5.43 -2.28
CA ALA A 209 19.73 -6.59 -2.45
C ALA A 209 18.95 -7.91 -2.64
N LEU A 210 17.80 -8.07 -1.97
CA LEU A 210 16.90 -9.20 -2.22
C LEU A 210 16.41 -9.20 -3.68
N GLY A 211 16.19 -8.01 -4.27
CA GLY A 211 15.81 -7.83 -5.67
C GLY A 211 16.91 -8.30 -6.61
N ASP A 212 18.12 -7.79 -6.42
CA ASP A 212 19.27 -8.11 -7.27
C ASP A 212 19.71 -9.58 -7.14
N ALA A 213 19.45 -10.19 -5.99
CA ALA A 213 19.72 -11.60 -5.75
C ALA A 213 18.60 -12.52 -6.31
N GLY A 214 17.50 -11.97 -6.83
CA GLY A 214 16.38 -12.77 -7.35
C GLY A 214 15.62 -13.53 -6.25
N ILE A 215 15.70 -13.10 -5.00
CA ILE A 215 15.06 -13.77 -3.87
C ILE A 215 13.59 -13.33 -3.82
N ALA A 216 12.68 -14.27 -4.11
CA ALA A 216 11.24 -14.05 -4.14
C ALA A 216 10.54 -14.23 -2.78
N ALA A 217 11.26 -14.65 -1.75
CA ALA A 217 10.69 -14.94 -0.44
C ALA A 217 10.05 -13.70 0.22
N PRO A 218 8.92 -13.86 0.95
CA PRO A 218 8.23 -12.76 1.60
C PRO A 218 9.09 -12.10 2.68
N LEU A 219 9.30 -10.79 2.55
CA LEU A 219 10.01 -9.94 3.50
C LEU A 219 9.06 -9.39 4.57
N TRP A 220 9.37 -9.68 5.83
CA TRP A 220 8.74 -9.10 7.01
C TRP A 220 9.67 -8.08 7.67
N LEU A 221 9.19 -6.86 7.90
CA LEU A 221 9.93 -5.83 8.61
C LEU A 221 9.41 -5.72 10.05
N ALA A 222 10.26 -6.07 11.02
CA ALA A 222 9.91 -5.99 12.43
C ALA A 222 10.41 -4.70 13.06
N THR A 223 9.60 -4.14 13.95
CA THR A 223 9.87 -2.91 14.72
C THR A 223 9.50 -3.13 16.18
N THR A 224 9.74 -2.15 17.05
CA THR A 224 9.29 -2.18 18.43
C THR A 224 8.92 -0.77 18.91
N GLY A 225 7.69 -0.61 19.41
CA GLY A 225 7.19 0.68 19.84
C GLY A 225 7.09 1.72 18.71
N ALA A 226 7.03 1.29 17.45
CA ALA A 226 6.89 2.16 16.28
C ALA A 226 5.43 2.60 16.05
N VAL A 227 4.48 1.94 16.71
CA VAL A 227 3.05 2.21 16.60
C VAL A 227 2.39 2.15 17.97
N SER A 228 1.26 2.84 18.12
CA SER A 228 0.38 2.75 19.30
C SER A 228 -0.94 2.09 18.89
N VAL A 229 -1.36 1.04 19.59
CA VAL A 229 -2.65 0.37 19.35
C VAL A 229 -3.81 0.97 20.17
N SER A 230 -3.51 1.75 21.20
CA SER A 230 -4.48 2.37 22.12
C SER A 230 -3.81 3.42 23.00
N GLY A 231 -4.57 4.29 23.67
CA GLY A 231 -4.01 5.27 24.61
C GLY A 231 -3.28 4.67 25.84
N SER A 232 -3.42 3.37 26.10
CA SER A 232 -2.64 2.65 27.12
C SER A 232 -1.35 2.01 26.58
N ASP A 233 -1.08 2.16 25.29
CA ASP A 233 0.09 1.63 24.58
C ASP A 233 0.93 2.81 24.05
N PRO A 234 1.73 3.48 24.91
CA PRO A 234 2.47 4.67 24.51
C PRO A 234 3.50 4.35 23.42
N LEU A 235 3.61 5.22 22.43
CA LEU A 235 4.58 5.04 21.34
C LEU A 235 6.01 5.24 21.88
N GLY A 236 6.86 4.23 21.71
CA GLY A 236 8.20 4.19 22.28
C GLY A 236 9.31 4.74 21.38
N SER A 237 9.23 4.51 20.06
CA SER A 237 10.29 4.86 19.10
C SER A 237 9.72 5.44 17.80
N PRO A 238 9.57 6.78 17.71
CA PRO A 238 9.13 7.45 16.48
C PRO A 238 10.02 7.13 15.28
N ALA A 239 11.33 7.00 15.51
CA ALA A 239 12.32 6.72 14.48
C ALA A 239 12.04 5.39 13.75
N GLN A 240 11.58 4.36 14.46
CA GLN A 240 11.24 3.07 13.85
C GLN A 240 9.96 3.13 12.99
N ALA A 241 9.08 4.10 13.20
CA ALA A 241 7.89 4.30 12.36
C ALA A 241 8.25 4.64 10.90
N ALA A 242 9.44 5.19 10.65
CA ALA A 242 9.94 5.39 9.29
C ALA A 242 10.05 4.06 8.50
N THR A 243 10.36 2.94 9.18
CA THR A 243 10.35 1.60 8.57
C THR A 243 8.95 1.19 8.12
N TRP A 244 7.90 1.64 8.82
CA TRP A 244 6.52 1.39 8.40
C TRP A 244 6.15 2.16 7.13
N GLY A 245 6.63 3.40 7.00
CA GLY A 245 6.49 4.17 5.76
C GLY A 245 7.18 3.50 4.58
N LEU A 246 8.42 3.06 4.76
CA LEU A 246 9.16 2.26 3.76
C LEU A 246 8.38 0.99 3.39
N GLY A 247 7.99 0.17 4.37
CA GLY A 247 7.33 -1.11 4.14
C GLY A 247 6.04 -1.00 3.35
N ARG A 248 5.23 0.04 3.58
CA ARG A 248 4.01 0.28 2.80
C ARG A 248 4.29 0.59 1.33
N VAL A 249 5.42 1.23 1.02
CA VAL A 249 5.84 1.48 -0.37
C VAL A 249 6.44 0.21 -0.99
N VAL A 250 7.22 -0.57 -0.23
CA VAL A 250 7.71 -1.89 -0.68
C VAL A 250 6.54 -2.82 -1.03
N ALA A 251 5.45 -2.77 -0.26
CA ALA A 251 4.22 -3.52 -0.55
C ALA A 251 3.53 -3.13 -1.87
N LEU A 252 3.82 -1.94 -2.42
CA LEU A 252 3.30 -1.44 -3.70
C LEU A 252 4.28 -1.71 -4.84
N GLU A 253 5.57 -1.50 -4.63
CA GLU A 253 6.61 -1.68 -5.66
C GLU A 253 7.03 -3.14 -5.86
N HIS A 254 6.98 -3.95 -4.78
CA HIS A 254 7.42 -5.35 -4.77
C HIS A 254 6.39 -6.28 -4.11
N PRO A 255 5.12 -6.30 -4.57
CA PRO A 255 4.02 -6.99 -3.90
C PRO A 255 4.22 -8.50 -3.76
N GLN A 256 4.93 -9.13 -4.71
CA GLN A 256 5.19 -10.58 -4.73
C GLN A 256 6.19 -11.05 -3.68
N ARG A 257 7.02 -10.13 -3.18
CA ARG A 257 8.10 -10.42 -2.24
C ARG A 257 7.84 -9.80 -0.86
N TRP A 258 6.64 -9.28 -0.67
CA TRP A 258 6.24 -8.61 0.56
C TRP A 258 5.55 -9.59 1.49
N GLY A 259 6.05 -9.70 2.72
CA GLY A 259 5.36 -10.38 3.81
C GLY A 259 4.43 -9.42 4.53
N GLY A 260 5.03 -8.47 5.24
CA GLY A 260 4.31 -7.47 6.04
C GLY A 260 5.18 -6.70 7.02
N LEU A 261 4.52 -5.91 7.85
CA LEU A 261 5.06 -5.14 8.97
C LEU A 261 4.56 -5.74 10.28
N VAL A 262 5.46 -5.87 11.26
CA VAL A 262 5.11 -6.32 12.61
C VAL A 262 5.76 -5.46 13.68
N ASP A 263 4.98 -4.90 14.59
CA ASP A 263 5.51 -4.20 15.77
C ASP A 263 5.51 -5.14 16.97
N LEU A 264 6.70 -5.38 17.52
CA LEU A 264 6.96 -6.27 18.64
C LEU A 264 6.78 -5.54 19.98
N PRO A 265 6.29 -6.23 21.02
CA PRO A 265 6.20 -5.66 22.37
C PRO A 265 7.60 -5.33 22.92
N GLY A 266 7.63 -4.47 23.95
CA GLY A 266 8.88 -4.15 24.66
C GLY A 266 9.56 -5.37 25.26
N TYR A 267 8.78 -6.38 25.68
CA TYR A 267 9.25 -7.67 26.18
C TYR A 267 8.61 -8.79 25.37
N LEU A 268 9.45 -9.70 24.86
CA LEU A 268 9.00 -10.86 24.07
C LEU A 268 9.03 -12.11 24.97
N ASP A 269 7.86 -12.48 25.47
CA ASP A 269 7.62 -13.74 26.18
C ASP A 269 7.27 -14.87 25.19
N GLU A 270 7.06 -16.09 25.70
CA GLU A 270 6.72 -17.24 24.84
C GLU A 270 5.40 -17.03 24.06
N ARG A 271 4.41 -16.39 24.68
CA ARG A 271 3.10 -16.15 24.07
C ARG A 271 3.16 -15.15 22.92
N THR A 272 3.89 -14.06 23.11
CA THR A 272 4.11 -13.03 22.10
C THR A 272 5.03 -13.53 20.98
N ALA A 273 5.97 -14.41 21.30
CA ALA A 273 6.77 -15.09 20.29
C ALA A 273 5.95 -16.10 19.45
N ASP A 274 4.98 -16.79 20.06
CA ASP A 274 4.03 -17.63 19.33
C ASP A 274 3.12 -16.81 18.41
N ARG A 275 2.69 -15.63 18.87
CA ARG A 275 1.93 -14.67 18.03
C ARG A 275 2.77 -14.13 16.88
N LEU A 276 4.07 -13.94 17.08
CA LEU A 276 4.99 -13.59 15.99
C LEU A 276 5.01 -14.69 14.94
N CYS A 277 5.16 -15.95 15.35
CA CYS A 277 5.13 -17.07 14.39
C CYS A 277 3.77 -17.14 13.66
N ALA A 278 2.66 -16.87 14.37
CA ALA A 278 1.33 -16.73 13.76
C ALA A 278 1.28 -15.69 12.65
N ALA A 279 1.81 -14.50 12.95
CA ALA A 279 1.87 -13.39 12.02
C ALA A 279 2.65 -13.76 10.76
N LEU A 280 3.82 -14.40 10.94
CA LEU A 280 4.69 -14.82 9.84
C LEU A 280 4.11 -15.94 8.98
N SER A 281 3.32 -16.85 9.56
CA SER A 281 2.58 -17.88 8.81
C SER A 281 1.41 -17.30 7.98
N GLY A 282 1.05 -16.03 8.20
CA GLY A 282 -0.05 -15.35 7.52
C GLY A 282 -1.35 -15.41 8.32
N ILE A 283 -1.87 -14.23 8.69
CA ILE A 283 -3.20 -14.09 9.29
C ILE A 283 -4.19 -13.78 8.16
N ALA A 284 -5.18 -14.65 7.97
CA ALA A 284 -6.25 -14.41 7.02
C ALA A 284 -7.22 -13.36 7.58
N GLY A 285 -7.48 -12.31 6.80
CA GLY A 285 -8.52 -11.33 7.05
C GLY A 285 -9.65 -11.41 6.03
N ASP A 286 -10.76 -10.72 6.31
CA ASP A 286 -11.95 -10.68 5.45
C ASP A 286 -11.68 -10.14 4.03
N SER A 287 -10.60 -9.38 3.86
CA SER A 287 -10.22 -8.72 2.60
C SER A 287 -8.84 -9.16 2.11
N GLY A 288 -8.37 -10.35 2.53
CA GLY A 288 -7.07 -10.90 2.16
C GLY A 288 -6.11 -11.05 3.34
N PRO A 289 -4.87 -11.50 3.10
CA PRO A 289 -3.87 -11.70 4.14
C PRO A 289 -3.43 -10.38 4.78
N GLU A 290 -3.40 -10.34 6.10
CA GLU A 290 -2.99 -9.17 6.89
C GLU A 290 -1.48 -8.95 6.79
N ASP A 291 -1.08 -7.69 6.53
CA ASP A 291 0.33 -7.31 6.32
C ASP A 291 0.80 -6.17 7.24
N GLN A 292 -0.04 -5.72 8.18
CA GLN A 292 0.27 -4.63 9.10
C GLN A 292 -0.24 -4.96 10.50
N LEU A 293 0.68 -5.47 11.34
CA LEU A 293 0.38 -6.16 12.59
C LEU A 293 1.09 -5.51 13.78
N ALA A 294 0.43 -5.47 14.94
CA ALA A 294 1.05 -5.10 16.20
C ALA A 294 0.80 -6.21 17.22
N LEU A 295 1.88 -6.70 17.83
CA LEU A 295 1.84 -7.73 18.85
C LEU A 295 1.91 -7.07 20.22
N ARG A 296 0.93 -7.36 21.07
CA ARG A 296 0.88 -6.91 22.47
C ARG A 296 0.47 -8.08 23.36
N ASP A 297 0.60 -7.91 24.66
CA ASP A 297 0.18 -8.93 25.64
C ASP A 297 -1.31 -9.28 25.49
N ALA A 298 -2.13 -8.28 25.16
CA ALA A 298 -3.57 -8.43 24.93
C ALA A 298 -3.92 -9.28 23.68
N GLY A 299 -3.05 -9.32 22.66
CA GLY A 299 -3.35 -10.02 21.41
C GLY A 299 -2.59 -9.49 20.20
N VAL A 300 -3.04 -9.91 19.03
CA VAL A 300 -2.60 -9.37 17.75
C VAL A 300 -3.60 -8.32 17.30
N PHE A 301 -3.09 -7.17 16.87
CA PHE A 301 -3.88 -6.07 16.35
C PHE A 301 -3.54 -5.81 14.90
N ILE A 302 -4.55 -5.53 14.08
CA ILE A 302 -4.42 -5.26 12.65
C ILE A 302 -4.75 -3.79 12.37
N ARG A 303 -3.98 -3.17 11.48
CA ARG A 303 -4.15 -1.76 11.14
C ARG A 303 -5.34 -1.56 10.19
N ARG A 304 -6.15 -0.53 10.45
CA ARG A 304 -7.34 -0.19 9.66
C ARG A 304 -7.48 1.31 9.46
N LEU A 305 -7.87 1.70 8.26
CA LEU A 305 -8.35 3.04 7.96
C LEU A 305 -9.87 3.07 8.14
N VAL A 306 -10.37 4.03 8.92
CA VAL A 306 -11.81 4.21 9.16
C VAL A 306 -12.20 5.68 8.99
N ARG A 307 -13.47 5.92 8.64
CA ARG A 307 -14.08 7.26 8.62
C ARG A 307 -13.99 7.91 10.00
N ALA A 308 -13.70 9.21 10.05
CA ALA A 308 -13.57 9.98 11.29
C ALA A 308 -14.41 11.29 11.27
N PRO A 309 -15.74 11.20 11.05
CA PRO A 309 -16.59 12.40 11.01
C PRO A 309 -16.61 13.11 12.36
N LEU A 310 -16.66 14.44 12.33
CA LEU A 310 -16.78 15.26 13.54
C LEU A 310 -18.19 15.10 14.14
N ARG A 311 -18.29 14.33 15.24
CA ARG A 311 -19.59 14.02 15.89
C ARG A 311 -20.32 15.24 16.44
N THR A 312 -19.59 16.27 16.87
CA THR A 312 -20.18 17.53 17.31
C THR A 312 -19.20 18.62 16.95
N PRO A 313 -19.46 19.36 15.86
CA PRO A 313 -18.56 20.41 15.47
C PRO A 313 -18.65 21.56 16.47
N ALA A 314 -17.50 22.10 16.83
CA ALA A 314 -17.39 23.09 17.89
C ALA A 314 -18.17 24.36 17.57
N ARG A 315 -18.76 24.98 18.60
CA ARG A 315 -19.37 26.31 18.48
C ARG A 315 -18.31 27.42 18.38
N GLU A 316 -17.10 27.14 18.85
CA GLU A 316 -15.95 28.05 18.84
C GLU A 316 -14.76 27.33 18.20
N SER A 317 -13.98 28.03 17.37
CA SER A 317 -12.76 27.48 16.78
C SER A 317 -11.57 27.68 17.72
N TRP A 318 -10.53 26.85 17.57
CA TRP A 318 -9.23 27.20 18.12
C TRP A 318 -8.79 28.57 17.57
N LYS A 319 -8.25 29.44 18.43
CA LYS A 319 -7.77 30.77 18.04
C LYS A 319 -6.28 30.86 18.33
N PRO A 320 -5.44 31.18 17.32
CA PRO A 320 -4.04 31.44 17.57
C PRO A 320 -3.88 32.67 18.45
N HIS A 321 -2.89 32.62 19.34
CA HIS A 321 -2.49 33.75 20.17
C HIS A 321 -0.95 33.89 20.14
N GLY A 322 -0.46 35.10 20.36
CA GLY A 322 0.98 35.39 20.36
C GLY A 322 1.70 35.02 19.04
N THR A 323 2.88 34.41 19.18
CA THR A 323 3.76 34.06 18.05
C THR A 323 3.49 32.65 17.48
N ALA A 324 3.26 32.57 16.17
CA ALA A 324 3.18 31.32 15.42
C ALA A 324 4.39 31.16 14.48
N LEU A 325 5.11 30.03 14.61
CA LEU A 325 6.25 29.67 13.77
C LEU A 325 5.81 28.70 12.66
N ILE A 326 6.09 29.03 11.40
CA ILE A 326 5.73 28.22 10.24
C ILE A 326 7.00 27.87 9.46
N THR A 327 7.43 26.62 9.57
CA THR A 327 8.56 26.12 8.77
C THR A 327 8.09 25.72 7.39
N GLY A 328 8.89 26.01 6.35
CA GLY A 328 8.39 25.98 4.98
C GLY A 328 7.34 27.07 4.74
N GLY A 329 7.33 28.14 5.54
CA GLY A 329 6.27 29.16 5.57
C GLY A 329 6.15 30.00 4.29
N THR A 330 7.19 29.99 3.44
CA THR A 330 7.14 30.63 2.11
C THR A 330 6.75 29.65 0.99
N GLY A 331 6.49 28.38 1.31
CA GLY A 331 5.96 27.39 0.35
C GLY A 331 4.42 27.47 0.26
N GLY A 332 3.83 26.79 -0.73
CA GLY A 332 2.39 26.88 -1.00
C GLY A 332 1.51 26.56 0.22
N LEU A 333 1.74 25.41 0.86
CA LEU A 333 1.00 24.99 2.06
C LEU A 333 1.23 25.94 3.25
N GLY A 334 2.49 26.29 3.52
CA GLY A 334 2.85 27.21 4.60
C GLY A 334 2.22 28.60 4.44
N ALA A 335 2.12 29.10 3.21
CA ALA A 335 1.48 30.37 2.90
C ALA A 335 -0.03 30.33 3.18
N GLN A 336 -0.72 29.23 2.86
CA GLN A 336 -2.15 29.08 3.17
C GLN A 336 -2.42 29.06 4.67
N VAL A 337 -1.58 28.34 5.43
CA VAL A 337 -1.63 28.34 6.90
C VAL A 337 -1.38 29.75 7.44
N ALA A 338 -0.39 30.46 6.91
CA ALA A 338 -0.09 31.84 7.32
C ALA A 338 -1.28 32.78 7.10
N ARG A 339 -1.96 32.70 5.95
CA ARG A 339 -3.15 33.49 5.63
C ARG A 339 -4.30 33.21 6.59
N TRP A 340 -4.49 31.95 6.97
CA TRP A 340 -5.49 31.59 7.95
C TRP A 340 -5.15 32.09 9.35
N LEU A 341 -3.91 31.95 9.80
CA LEU A 341 -3.47 32.45 11.10
C LEU A 341 -3.59 33.97 11.21
N ALA A 342 -3.21 34.71 10.16
CA ALA A 342 -3.38 36.16 10.08
C ALA A 342 -4.86 36.58 10.24
N ARG A 343 -5.78 35.88 9.56
CA ARG A 343 -7.23 36.11 9.68
C ARG A 343 -7.80 35.68 11.03
N SER A 344 -7.19 34.70 11.68
CA SER A 344 -7.68 34.10 12.93
C SER A 344 -7.16 34.79 14.19
N GLY A 345 -6.30 35.80 14.05
CA GLY A 345 -5.88 36.66 15.15
C GLY A 345 -4.45 36.44 15.67
N ALA A 346 -3.58 35.76 14.91
CA ALA A 346 -2.17 35.66 15.27
C ALA A 346 -1.51 37.06 15.35
N GLU A 347 -0.73 37.30 16.40
CA GLU A 347 -0.11 38.61 16.64
C GLU A 347 1.25 38.73 15.95
N HIS A 348 1.99 37.62 15.87
CA HIS A 348 3.27 37.53 15.18
C HIS A 348 3.39 36.23 14.38
N LEU A 349 3.60 36.35 13.06
CA LEU A 349 3.91 35.22 12.17
C LEU A 349 5.41 35.19 11.86
N VAL A 350 6.04 34.05 12.13
CA VAL A 350 7.43 33.78 11.74
C VAL A 350 7.45 32.74 10.63
N LEU A 351 7.73 33.17 9.40
CA LEU A 351 7.85 32.31 8.23
C LEU A 351 9.31 31.95 8.02
N THR A 352 9.63 30.65 8.04
CA THR A 352 11.01 30.19 7.79
C THR A 352 11.12 29.40 6.52
N SER A 353 12.22 29.63 5.81
CA SER A 353 12.68 28.79 4.71
C SER A 353 14.18 28.99 4.53
N ARG A 354 14.86 28.08 3.82
CA ARG A 354 16.30 28.23 3.49
C ARG A 354 16.61 29.56 2.81
N ARG A 355 15.68 30.06 1.97
CA ARG A 355 15.84 31.29 1.19
C ARG A 355 15.38 32.55 1.95
N GLY A 356 14.57 32.41 3.00
CA GLY A 356 14.03 33.55 3.76
C GLY A 356 13.39 34.60 2.85
N THR A 357 13.77 35.87 3.02
CA THR A 357 13.27 37.00 2.23
C THR A 357 13.64 36.94 0.74
N ALA A 358 14.62 36.11 0.36
CA ALA A 358 14.99 35.87 -1.03
C ALA A 358 14.15 34.77 -1.70
N ALA A 359 13.19 34.16 -0.99
CA ALA A 359 12.26 33.23 -1.61
C ALA A 359 11.33 33.97 -2.60
N PRO A 360 11.03 33.37 -3.78
CA PRO A 360 10.07 33.96 -4.72
C PRO A 360 8.72 34.22 -4.04
N GLY A 361 8.14 35.41 -4.24
CA GLY A 361 6.85 35.77 -3.67
C GLY A 361 6.86 36.11 -2.17
N ALA A 362 8.01 36.08 -1.48
CA ALA A 362 8.07 36.25 -0.03
C ALA A 362 7.75 37.68 0.43
N ALA A 363 8.11 38.70 -0.36
CA ALA A 363 7.80 40.09 -0.04
C ALA A 363 6.30 40.35 -0.22
N GLU A 364 5.72 39.85 -1.31
CA GLU A 364 4.31 39.93 -1.63
C GLU A 364 3.47 39.22 -0.56
N LEU A 365 3.86 37.99 -0.18
CA LEU A 365 3.20 37.23 0.88
C LEU A 365 3.28 37.97 2.22
N ARG A 366 4.43 38.54 2.58
CA ARG A 366 4.57 39.33 3.82
C ARG A 366 3.58 40.50 3.84
N ASP A 367 3.54 41.27 2.78
CA ASP A 367 2.70 42.48 2.69
C ASP A 367 1.21 42.11 2.68
N GLU A 368 0.86 41.01 2.01
CA GLU A 368 -0.48 40.41 2.04
C GLU A 368 -0.90 40.03 3.46
N LEU A 369 -0.05 39.30 4.19
CA LEU A 369 -0.34 38.84 5.55
C LEU A 369 -0.55 40.02 6.52
N ILE A 370 0.27 41.07 6.39
CA ILE A 370 0.11 42.31 7.18
C ILE A 370 -1.25 42.96 6.89
N ALA A 371 -1.67 43.01 5.62
CA ALA A 371 -2.96 43.58 5.22
C ALA A 371 -4.16 42.73 5.68
N LEU A 372 -4.02 41.41 5.73
CA LEU A 372 -5.06 40.48 6.18
C LEU A 372 -5.29 40.53 7.70
N GLY A 373 -4.25 40.82 8.48
CA GLY A 373 -4.33 40.86 9.94
C GLY A 373 -5.11 42.07 10.44
N GLN A 374 -6.36 41.87 10.88
CA GLN A 374 -7.25 42.94 11.36
C GLN A 374 -6.73 43.69 12.61
N GLY A 375 -5.70 43.17 13.28
CA GLY A 375 -5.05 43.76 14.46
C GLY A 375 -3.61 44.26 14.25
N GLY A 376 -3.09 44.31 13.01
CA GLY A 376 -1.70 44.70 12.73
C GLY A 376 -0.69 43.58 13.02
N VAL A 377 -0.92 42.40 12.43
CA VAL A 377 -0.03 41.24 12.58
C VAL A 377 1.41 41.58 12.19
N ARG A 378 2.36 41.27 13.07
CA ARG A 378 3.78 41.36 12.76
C ARG A 378 4.18 40.15 11.91
N VAL A 379 4.94 40.35 10.85
CA VAL A 379 5.42 39.24 10.00
C VAL A 379 6.95 39.29 9.92
N THR A 380 7.59 38.17 10.24
CA THR A 380 9.04 37.97 10.12
C THR A 380 9.30 36.85 9.15
N VAL A 381 9.98 37.14 8.04
CA VAL A 381 10.46 36.13 7.11
C VAL A 381 11.93 35.90 7.40
N ALA A 382 12.28 34.70 7.87
CA ALA A 382 13.64 34.36 8.29
C ALA A 382 14.25 33.30 7.38
N ALA A 383 15.50 33.54 6.97
CA ALA A 383 16.34 32.48 6.43
C ALA A 383 16.76 31.57 7.59
N CYS A 384 16.41 30.28 7.49
CA CYS A 384 16.78 29.25 8.47
C CYS A 384 16.64 27.89 7.81
N ASP A 385 17.69 27.09 7.85
CA ASP A 385 17.62 25.66 7.52
C ASP A 385 17.20 24.86 8.76
N VAL A 386 16.02 24.24 8.70
CA VAL A 386 15.49 23.44 9.82
C VAL A 386 16.29 22.16 10.08
N ARG A 387 17.13 21.76 9.11
CA ARG A 387 18.07 20.64 9.25
C ARG A 387 19.27 21.00 10.12
N ASP A 388 19.55 22.28 10.32
CA ASP A 388 20.63 22.75 11.19
C ASP A 388 20.07 23.12 12.57
N ARG A 389 20.46 22.32 13.58
CA ARG A 389 20.00 22.52 14.95
C ARG A 389 20.40 23.87 15.54
N ASP A 390 21.60 24.35 15.22
CA ASP A 390 22.14 25.59 15.76
C ASP A 390 21.47 26.81 15.11
N GLU A 391 21.14 26.74 13.82
CA GLU A 391 20.31 27.76 13.15
C GLU A 391 18.90 27.84 13.77
N VAL A 392 18.25 26.70 14.00
CA VAL A 392 16.93 26.65 14.65
C VAL A 392 17.02 27.25 16.07
N ALA A 393 18.03 26.86 16.85
CA ALA A 393 18.23 27.41 18.19
C ALA A 393 18.50 28.92 18.17
N ALA A 394 19.29 29.42 17.20
CA ALA A 394 19.55 30.84 17.03
C ALA A 394 18.30 31.61 16.60
N LEU A 395 17.46 31.04 15.74
CA LEU A 395 16.17 31.60 15.38
C LEU A 395 15.25 31.72 16.60
N LEU A 396 15.06 30.63 17.35
CA LEU A 396 14.19 30.62 18.52
C LEU A 396 14.64 31.65 19.56
N ARG A 397 15.95 31.73 19.85
CA ARG A 397 16.50 32.77 20.74
C ARG A 397 16.18 34.19 20.25
N ARG A 398 16.28 34.46 18.95
CA ARG A 398 15.95 35.79 18.39
C ARG A 398 14.48 36.13 18.55
N ILE A 399 13.59 35.15 18.40
CA ILE A 399 12.15 35.33 18.60
C ILE A 399 11.87 35.64 20.08
N THR A 400 12.37 34.81 20.99
CA THR A 400 12.10 34.95 22.44
C THR A 400 12.73 36.19 23.06
N THR A 401 13.87 36.67 22.55
CA THR A 401 14.48 37.94 23.00
C THR A 401 13.55 39.14 22.75
N GLY A 402 12.60 39.01 21.81
CA GLY A 402 11.56 40.00 21.56
C GLY A 402 10.47 40.07 22.64
N GLY A 403 10.47 39.17 23.63
CA GLY A 403 9.50 39.15 24.73
C GLY A 403 8.34 38.17 24.57
N ASP A 404 8.17 37.58 23.38
CA ASP A 404 7.05 36.69 23.06
C ASP A 404 7.55 35.27 22.70
N PRO A 405 7.28 34.24 23.53
CA PRO A 405 7.59 32.86 23.17
C PRO A 405 6.75 32.37 21.98
N VAL A 406 7.16 31.24 21.38
CA VAL A 406 6.40 30.57 20.32
C VAL A 406 5.28 29.76 20.96
N HIS A 407 4.03 30.08 20.65
CA HIS A 407 2.85 29.42 21.20
C HIS A 407 2.28 28.35 20.24
N ALA A 408 2.55 28.50 18.94
CA ALA A 408 2.15 27.52 17.94
C ALA A 408 3.27 27.30 16.92
N VAL A 409 3.50 26.04 16.53
CA VAL A 409 4.39 25.68 15.43
C VAL A 409 3.66 24.85 14.39
N PHE A 410 3.90 25.18 13.12
CA PHE A 410 3.40 24.47 11.95
C PHE A 410 4.60 24.02 11.12
N HIS A 411 4.87 22.71 11.14
CA HIS A 411 5.96 22.10 10.41
C HIS A 411 5.51 21.67 9.02
N ALA A 412 5.57 22.60 8.06
CA ALA A 412 5.23 22.38 6.65
C ALA A 412 6.48 22.31 5.74
N ALA A 413 7.68 22.20 6.32
CA ALA A 413 8.90 21.99 5.55
C ALA A 413 8.93 20.58 4.97
N GLY A 414 9.26 20.46 3.69
CA GLY A 414 9.39 19.19 3.00
C GLY A 414 9.50 19.37 1.50
N VAL A 415 10.04 18.35 0.83
CA VAL A 415 10.09 18.23 -0.63
C VAL A 415 9.40 16.92 -0.99
N VAL A 416 8.72 16.91 -2.13
CA VAL A 416 8.15 15.70 -2.72
C VAL A 416 8.95 15.41 -3.97
N GLU A 417 9.55 14.23 -4.03
CA GLU A 417 10.19 13.71 -5.22
C GLU A 417 9.76 12.25 -5.39
N PHE A 418 9.67 11.81 -6.64
CA PHE A 418 9.34 10.44 -6.99
C PHE A 418 10.61 9.72 -7.47
N ALA A 419 11.03 8.72 -6.70
CA ALA A 419 12.15 7.85 -7.03
C ALA A 419 11.79 6.40 -6.64
N GLN A 420 11.95 5.46 -7.58
CA GLN A 420 11.74 4.04 -7.29
C GLN A 420 12.76 3.59 -6.24
N LEU A 421 12.34 2.72 -5.32
CA LEU A 421 13.26 2.20 -4.30
C LEU A 421 14.45 1.47 -4.95
N ALA A 422 14.23 0.81 -6.08
CA ALA A 422 15.26 0.09 -6.82
C ALA A 422 16.36 1.02 -7.39
N ASP A 423 16.08 2.30 -7.60
CA ASP A 423 17.01 3.24 -8.24
C ASP A 423 17.60 4.26 -7.26
N SER A 424 17.09 4.30 -6.02
CA SER A 424 17.48 5.29 -5.02
C SER A 424 18.71 4.85 -4.22
N THR A 425 19.62 5.76 -3.93
CA THR A 425 20.68 5.50 -2.94
C THR A 425 20.22 5.85 -1.52
N VAL A 426 20.95 5.40 -0.50
CA VAL A 426 20.71 5.80 0.89
C VAL A 426 20.90 7.31 1.08
N ALA A 427 21.81 7.92 0.32
CA ALA A 427 22.03 9.37 0.37
C ALA A 427 20.84 10.14 -0.20
N ASP A 428 20.30 9.72 -1.36
CA ASP A 428 19.10 10.32 -1.94
C ASP A 428 17.89 10.17 -0.98
N PHE A 429 17.78 8.99 -0.36
CA PHE A 429 16.74 8.71 0.64
C PHE A 429 16.87 9.65 1.85
N ALA A 430 18.08 9.87 2.35
CA ALA A 430 18.35 10.77 3.46
C ALA A 430 18.01 12.23 3.10
N GLU A 431 18.45 12.71 1.94
CA GLU A 431 18.20 14.09 1.48
C GLU A 431 16.69 14.41 1.43
N LEU A 432 15.88 13.46 0.96
CA LEU A 432 14.41 13.59 0.91
C LEU A 432 13.75 13.54 2.29
N ALA A 433 14.35 12.84 3.25
CA ALA A 433 13.82 12.71 4.61
C ALA A 433 14.25 13.86 5.54
N ASP A 434 15.45 14.43 5.35
CA ASP A 434 16.11 15.38 6.25
C ASP A 434 15.21 16.52 6.70
N GLY A 435 14.61 17.22 5.73
CA GLY A 435 13.86 18.45 5.99
C GLY A 435 12.66 18.24 6.92
N LYS A 436 12.03 17.06 6.85
CA LYS A 436 10.89 16.67 7.70
C LYS A 436 11.35 16.08 9.02
N VAL A 437 12.24 15.09 8.97
CA VAL A 437 12.63 14.33 10.16
C VAL A 437 13.47 15.18 11.12
N LEU A 438 14.57 15.76 10.64
CA LEU A 438 15.44 16.58 11.48
C LEU A 438 14.75 17.87 11.90
N GLY A 439 13.99 18.49 10.99
CA GLY A 439 13.22 19.70 11.29
C GLY A 439 12.26 19.49 12.46
N ALA A 440 11.44 18.44 12.41
CA ALA A 440 10.52 18.13 13.50
C ALA A 440 11.25 17.70 14.79
N ALA A 441 12.35 16.93 14.69
CA ALA A 441 13.16 16.54 15.85
C ALA A 441 13.77 17.76 16.57
N HIS A 442 14.30 18.73 15.81
CA HIS A 442 14.86 19.96 16.37
C HIS A 442 13.80 20.82 17.04
N LEU A 443 12.62 20.94 16.43
CA LEU A 443 11.50 21.68 17.02
C LEU A 443 11.00 21.01 18.32
N ASP A 444 10.85 19.68 18.35
CA ASP A 444 10.47 18.93 19.56
C ASP A 444 11.46 19.17 20.71
N ALA A 445 12.76 19.20 20.39
CA ALA A 445 13.83 19.31 21.38
C ALA A 445 14.13 20.75 21.85
N LEU A 446 13.85 21.77 21.03
CA LEU A 446 14.29 23.15 21.30
C LEU A 446 13.18 24.11 21.68
N LEU A 447 11.91 23.81 21.37
CA LEU A 447 10.78 24.66 21.76
C LEU A 447 10.55 24.60 23.27
N ASP A 448 10.14 25.74 23.83
CA ASP A 448 9.68 25.81 25.21
C ASP A 448 8.32 25.12 25.33
N GLN A 449 8.29 24.01 26.05
CA GLN A 449 7.11 23.15 26.16
C GLN A 449 6.05 23.74 27.10
N ASP A 450 6.42 24.66 27.99
CA ASP A 450 5.49 25.22 28.99
C ASP A 450 4.52 26.24 28.37
N HIS A 451 4.89 26.84 27.23
CA HIS A 451 4.11 27.88 26.54
C HIS A 451 3.50 27.40 25.22
N LEU A 452 3.85 26.21 24.75
CA LEU A 452 3.41 25.71 23.46
C LEU A 452 2.01 25.11 23.56
N GLU A 453 1.08 25.63 22.77
CA GLU A 453 -0.31 25.15 22.70
C GLU A 453 -0.58 24.27 21.48
N ALA A 454 0.16 24.48 20.39
CA ALA A 454 -0.03 23.73 19.15
C ALA A 454 1.31 23.32 18.53
N PHE A 455 1.48 22.03 18.27
CA PHE A 455 2.61 21.47 17.53
C PHE A 455 2.08 20.67 16.34
N VAL A 456 1.99 21.32 15.18
CA VAL A 456 1.33 20.76 14.00
C VAL A 456 2.35 20.24 13.01
N LEU A 457 2.22 18.97 12.64
CA LEU A 457 3.08 18.31 11.67
C LEU A 457 2.31 18.05 10.37
N PHE A 458 2.86 18.53 9.25
CA PHE A 458 2.26 18.27 7.93
C PHE A 458 2.79 16.95 7.42
N SER A 459 2.04 15.88 7.67
CA SER A 459 2.29 14.55 7.15
C SER A 459 1.65 14.36 5.76
N SER A 460 1.57 13.13 5.26
CA SER A 460 0.95 12.80 3.97
C SER A 460 0.28 11.44 3.99
N ILE A 461 -0.77 11.28 3.16
CA ILE A 461 -1.37 9.96 2.85
C ILE A 461 -0.34 8.92 2.36
N ALA A 462 0.79 9.34 1.79
CA ALA A 462 1.89 8.44 1.43
C ALA A 462 2.41 7.65 2.65
N ALA A 463 2.47 8.27 3.83
CA ALA A 463 2.76 7.56 5.08
C ALA A 463 1.58 6.73 5.59
N THR A 464 0.34 7.03 5.19
CA THR A 464 -0.84 6.32 5.68
C THR A 464 -1.03 4.97 4.99
N TRP A 465 -1.04 4.94 3.66
CA TRP A 465 -1.31 3.71 2.88
C TRP A 465 -0.22 3.38 1.84
N GLY A 466 0.80 4.22 1.70
CA GLY A 466 1.88 4.03 0.73
C GLY A 466 1.61 4.69 -0.62
N SER A 467 2.67 5.06 -1.33
CA SER A 467 2.60 5.56 -2.70
C SER A 467 3.86 5.12 -3.44
N GLY A 468 3.70 4.52 -4.62
CA GLY A 468 4.83 4.03 -5.42
C GLY A 468 5.76 5.17 -5.81
N GLY A 469 7.07 4.93 -5.74
CA GLY A 469 8.11 5.92 -5.95
C GLY A 469 8.28 6.92 -4.80
N GLN A 470 7.63 6.72 -3.65
CA GLN A 470 7.67 7.67 -2.53
C GLN A 470 8.17 7.04 -1.23
N SER A 471 9.12 6.11 -1.30
CA SER A 471 9.63 5.36 -0.14
C SER A 471 10.22 6.27 0.95
N ALA A 472 11.13 7.19 0.59
CA ALA A 472 11.72 8.16 1.51
C ALA A 472 10.69 9.13 2.08
N TYR A 473 9.80 9.63 1.23
CA TYR A 473 8.74 10.55 1.63
C TYR A 473 7.73 9.89 2.58
N ALA A 474 7.31 8.64 2.31
CA ALA A 474 6.44 7.87 3.19
C ALA A 474 7.11 7.57 4.53
N ALA A 475 8.40 7.22 4.53
CA ALA A 475 9.18 7.01 5.75
C ALA A 475 9.27 8.29 6.61
N ALA A 476 9.60 9.43 6.00
CA ALA A 476 9.71 10.71 6.69
C ALA A 476 8.37 11.15 7.30
N ASN A 477 7.26 11.01 6.57
CA ASN A 477 5.94 11.38 7.09
C ASN A 477 5.43 10.38 8.14
N ALA A 478 5.79 9.09 8.06
CA ALA A 478 5.45 8.12 9.10
C ALA A 478 6.18 8.41 10.43
N TYR A 479 7.41 8.94 10.36
CA TYR A 479 8.10 9.48 11.53
C TYR A 479 7.32 10.67 12.15
N LEU A 480 6.79 11.59 11.33
CA LEU A 480 6.00 12.72 11.83
C LEU A 480 4.73 12.24 12.56
N ASP A 481 4.01 11.28 11.96
CA ASP A 481 2.82 10.69 12.59
C ASP A 481 3.15 10.09 13.96
N ALA A 482 4.26 9.35 14.05
CA ALA A 482 4.69 8.73 15.29
C ALA A 482 5.24 9.73 16.31
N LEU A 483 5.87 10.83 15.86
CA LEU A 483 6.33 11.90 16.75
C LEU A 483 5.15 12.58 17.44
N ALA A 484 4.02 12.77 16.74
CA ALA A 484 2.83 13.34 17.36
C ALA A 484 2.27 12.43 18.48
N GLU A 485 2.13 11.13 18.23
CA GLU A 485 1.71 10.16 19.26
C GLU A 485 2.72 10.08 20.42
N HIS A 486 4.02 10.19 20.15
CA HIS A 486 5.05 10.19 21.19
C HIS A 486 5.08 11.49 22.01
N ARG A 487 4.70 12.63 21.42
CA ARG A 487 4.48 13.89 22.16
C ARG A 487 3.25 13.78 23.05
N GLU A 488 2.14 13.25 22.53
CA GLU A 488 0.92 13.03 23.30
C GLU A 488 1.16 12.11 24.51
N ALA A 489 1.90 11.02 24.33
CA ALA A 489 2.28 10.12 25.43
C ALA A 489 3.14 10.79 26.53
N ARG A 490 3.80 11.91 26.21
CA ARG A 490 4.55 12.75 27.17
C ARG A 490 3.69 13.88 27.77
N GLY A 491 2.41 13.95 27.43
CA GLY A 491 1.49 15.02 27.84
C GLY A 491 1.72 16.34 27.10
N LEU A 492 2.39 16.32 25.95
CA LEU A 492 2.70 17.49 25.14
C LEU A 492 1.72 17.60 23.97
N PRO A 493 1.30 18.82 23.57
CA PRO A 493 0.42 18.98 22.41
C PRO A 493 1.14 18.57 21.14
N ALA A 494 0.44 17.84 20.28
CA ALA A 494 0.84 17.54 18.92
C ALA A 494 -0.36 17.13 18.05
N THR A 495 -0.34 17.54 16.79
CA THR A 495 -1.31 17.13 15.77
C THR A 495 -0.56 16.82 14.49
N SER A 496 -0.52 15.56 14.08
CA SER A 496 -0.06 15.17 12.74
C SER A 496 -1.25 15.05 11.81
N VAL A 497 -1.19 15.76 10.68
CA VAL A 497 -2.22 15.67 9.63
C VAL A 497 -1.64 15.05 8.38
N ALA A 498 -2.10 13.86 8.03
CA ALA A 498 -1.74 13.17 6.80
C ALA A 498 -2.61 13.67 5.64
N TRP A 499 -2.08 14.64 4.90
CA TRP A 499 -2.80 15.30 3.80
C TRP A 499 -2.83 14.47 2.51
N GLY A 500 -3.97 14.48 1.83
CA GLY A 500 -4.11 14.24 0.40
C GLY A 500 -3.67 15.45 -0.43
N PRO A 501 -3.83 15.41 -1.76
CA PRO A 501 -3.41 16.51 -2.64
C PRO A 501 -4.18 17.81 -2.34
N TRP A 502 -3.50 18.96 -2.42
CA TRP A 502 -4.10 20.29 -2.27
C TRP A 502 -4.20 20.99 -3.62
N ALA A 503 -5.30 21.70 -3.85
CA ALA A 503 -5.47 22.53 -5.03
C ALA A 503 -4.68 23.84 -4.89
N ASP A 504 -4.40 24.45 -6.03
CA ASP A 504 -3.80 25.78 -6.19
C ASP A 504 -2.36 25.94 -5.71
N HIS A 505 -2.04 25.62 -4.47
CA HIS A 505 -0.79 26.02 -3.80
C HIS A 505 -0.22 24.85 -2.96
N GLY A 506 0.05 23.69 -3.58
CA GLY A 506 0.58 22.48 -2.95
C GLY A 506 2.03 22.13 -3.33
N MET A 507 2.54 21.01 -2.80
CA MET A 507 3.82 20.40 -3.24
C MET A 507 3.74 19.77 -4.64
N ILE A 508 2.52 19.67 -5.19
CA ILE A 508 2.24 19.23 -6.54
C ILE A 508 1.84 20.50 -7.30
N GLU A 509 2.71 21.00 -8.17
CA GLU A 509 2.39 22.14 -9.01
C GLU A 509 1.24 21.80 -9.98
N HIS A 510 0.49 22.81 -10.41
CA HIS A 510 -0.52 22.69 -11.45
C HIS A 510 0.08 22.06 -12.71
N GLY A 511 -0.48 20.93 -13.16
CA GLY A 511 0.00 20.20 -14.33
C GLY A 511 -0.42 18.73 -14.36
N GLU A 512 0.28 17.95 -15.19
CA GLU A 512 -0.03 16.55 -15.49
C GLU A 512 -0.13 15.65 -14.24
N VAL A 513 0.66 15.91 -13.19
CA VAL A 513 0.68 15.12 -11.94
C VAL A 513 -0.62 15.28 -11.15
N ALA A 514 -1.16 16.50 -11.04
CA ALA A 514 -2.41 16.76 -10.31
C ALA A 514 -3.62 16.13 -11.03
N GLU A 515 -3.67 16.25 -12.36
CA GLU A 515 -4.70 15.60 -13.16
C GLU A 515 -4.60 14.07 -13.07
N HIS A 516 -3.38 13.54 -13.06
CA HIS A 516 -3.15 12.10 -12.95
C HIS A 516 -3.61 11.51 -11.61
N LEU A 517 -3.31 12.18 -10.50
CA LEU A 517 -3.82 11.79 -9.18
C LEU A 517 -5.35 11.85 -9.12
N SER A 518 -5.95 12.90 -9.70
CA SER A 518 -7.41 13.02 -9.81
C SER A 518 -8.04 11.88 -10.61
N ARG A 519 -7.43 11.49 -11.75
CA ARG A 519 -7.85 10.31 -12.53
C ARG A 519 -7.78 9.02 -11.73
N ARG A 520 -6.78 8.88 -10.86
CA ARG A 520 -6.62 7.74 -9.93
C ARG A 520 -7.46 7.84 -8.65
N GLY A 521 -8.38 8.79 -8.58
CA GLY A 521 -9.34 8.92 -7.48
C GLY A 521 -8.83 9.70 -6.27
N LEU A 522 -7.76 10.49 -6.42
CA LEU A 522 -7.26 11.42 -5.41
C LEU A 522 -7.34 12.87 -5.94
N PRO A 523 -8.55 13.44 -6.05
CA PRO A 523 -8.71 14.85 -6.42
C PRO A 523 -8.06 15.79 -5.41
N ALA A 524 -7.68 16.98 -5.89
CA ALA A 524 -7.08 18.01 -5.07
C ALA A 524 -8.13 18.72 -4.21
N MET A 525 -7.85 18.87 -2.91
CA MET A 525 -8.72 19.52 -1.93
C MET A 525 -8.58 21.04 -1.97
N ALA A 526 -9.69 21.76 -1.83
CA ALA A 526 -9.67 23.21 -1.69
C ALA A 526 -8.92 23.63 -0.41
N PRO A 527 -7.91 24.52 -0.48
CA PRO A 527 -7.12 24.95 0.68
C PRO A 527 -7.96 25.50 1.83
N GLU A 528 -9.01 26.26 1.54
CA GLU A 528 -9.88 26.88 2.55
C GLU A 528 -10.61 25.83 3.40
N LEU A 529 -11.10 24.76 2.75
CA LEU A 529 -11.76 23.64 3.41
C LEU A 529 -10.75 22.80 4.20
N ALA A 530 -9.57 22.56 3.63
CA ALA A 530 -8.50 21.82 4.30
C ALA A 530 -8.03 22.53 5.59
N VAL A 531 -7.88 23.86 5.55
CA VAL A 531 -7.52 24.64 6.74
C VAL A 531 -8.66 24.69 7.76
N THR A 532 -9.92 24.70 7.32
CA THR A 532 -11.07 24.58 8.23
C THR A 532 -11.00 23.27 9.02
N ALA A 533 -10.72 22.17 8.34
CA ALA A 533 -10.55 20.86 8.96
C ALA A 533 -9.38 20.81 9.96
N LEU A 534 -8.27 21.51 9.67
CA LEU A 534 -7.15 21.67 10.60
C LEU A 534 -7.57 22.46 11.85
N SER A 535 -8.30 23.57 11.69
CA SER A 535 -8.79 24.36 12.81
C SER A 535 -9.71 23.54 13.73
N GLU A 536 -10.56 22.69 13.14
CA GLU A 536 -11.42 21.78 13.90
C GLU A 536 -10.61 20.73 14.65
N ALA A 537 -9.60 20.12 14.01
CA ALA A 537 -8.72 19.13 14.63
C ALA A 537 -7.94 19.69 15.83
N LEU A 538 -7.47 20.93 15.73
CA LEU A 538 -6.81 21.62 16.84
C LEU A 538 -7.76 21.89 18.00
N HIS A 539 -9.01 22.24 17.70
CA HIS A 539 -10.01 22.48 18.74
C HIS A 539 -10.41 21.19 19.46
N SER A 540 -10.56 20.08 18.75
CA SER A 540 -10.90 18.76 19.33
C SER A 540 -9.72 18.06 19.99
N GLY A 541 -8.51 18.60 19.90
CA GLY A 541 -7.29 18.00 20.45
C GLY A 541 -6.92 16.68 19.77
N GLU A 542 -7.10 16.57 18.46
CA GLU A 542 -6.77 15.35 17.71
C GLU A 542 -5.26 15.23 17.48
N THR A 543 -4.69 14.09 17.90
CA THR A 543 -3.26 13.78 17.71
C THR A 543 -2.92 13.36 16.29
N SER A 544 -3.78 12.56 15.66
CA SER A 544 -3.57 12.01 14.32
C SER A 544 -4.86 12.08 13.51
N LEU A 545 -4.78 12.68 12.32
CA LEU A 545 -5.89 12.82 11.39
C LEU A 545 -5.39 12.59 9.95
N VAL A 546 -6.17 11.85 9.17
CA VAL A 546 -5.97 11.72 7.72
C VAL A 546 -7.03 12.59 7.04
N LEU A 547 -6.60 13.51 6.20
CA LEU A 547 -7.49 14.39 5.43
C LEU A 547 -7.23 14.20 3.94
N ALA A 548 -8.14 13.54 3.24
CA ALA A 548 -8.03 13.31 1.82
C ALA A 548 -9.41 13.18 1.16
N ASP A 549 -9.59 13.85 0.02
CA ASP A 549 -10.71 13.56 -0.86
C ASP A 549 -10.41 12.31 -1.69
N VAL A 550 -11.21 11.25 -1.53
CA VAL A 550 -10.99 9.95 -2.17
C VAL A 550 -12.22 9.52 -2.94
N ARG A 551 -12.07 9.28 -4.24
CA ARG A 551 -13.04 8.61 -5.09
C ARG A 551 -12.73 7.11 -5.08
N TRP A 552 -13.29 6.40 -4.10
CA TRP A 552 -13.00 4.99 -3.83
C TRP A 552 -13.26 4.08 -5.02
N ASP A 553 -14.27 4.38 -5.84
CA ASP A 553 -14.59 3.70 -7.09
C ASP A 553 -13.43 3.71 -8.10
N ARG A 554 -12.63 4.78 -8.13
CA ARG A 554 -11.46 4.92 -9.01
C ARG A 554 -10.16 4.51 -8.35
N PHE A 555 -10.04 4.73 -7.05
CA PHE A 555 -8.82 4.47 -6.29
C PHE A 555 -8.60 2.97 -6.05
N VAL A 556 -9.66 2.24 -5.70
CA VAL A 556 -9.57 0.82 -5.28
C VAL A 556 -9.04 -0.10 -6.38
N PRO A 557 -9.51 -0.05 -7.65
CA PRO A 557 -9.04 -0.96 -8.68
C PRO A 557 -7.52 -0.90 -8.88
N GLY A 558 -6.95 0.31 -8.99
CA GLY A 558 -5.50 0.48 -9.16
C GLY A 558 -4.71 0.13 -7.91
N PHE A 559 -5.20 0.50 -6.73
CA PHE A 559 -4.50 0.29 -5.46
C PHE A 559 -4.47 -1.18 -5.00
N THR A 560 -5.48 -1.96 -5.40
CA THR A 560 -5.62 -3.39 -5.07
C THR A 560 -5.20 -4.34 -6.19
N ALA A 561 -4.93 -3.83 -7.40
CA ALA A 561 -4.62 -4.62 -8.60
C ALA A 561 -3.53 -5.68 -8.38
N ALA A 562 -2.42 -5.30 -7.75
CA ALA A 562 -1.28 -6.20 -7.58
C ALA A 562 -1.36 -7.05 -6.30
N ARG A 563 -2.14 -6.62 -5.29
CA ARG A 563 -2.29 -7.30 -4.01
C ARG A 563 -3.51 -6.76 -3.25
N PRO A 564 -4.28 -7.61 -2.55
CA PRO A 564 -5.33 -7.15 -1.64
C PRO A 564 -4.82 -6.16 -0.59
N ARG A 565 -5.68 -5.23 -0.17
CA ARG A 565 -5.33 -4.16 0.79
C ARG A 565 -6.28 -4.15 2.00
N PRO A 566 -6.09 -5.05 2.99
CA PRO A 566 -6.97 -5.14 4.16
C PRO A 566 -7.10 -3.84 4.96
N LEU A 567 -6.10 -2.95 4.89
CA LEU A 567 -6.12 -1.62 5.50
C LEU A 567 -7.42 -0.85 5.23
N ILE A 568 -7.90 -0.88 3.98
CA ILE A 568 -9.08 -0.12 3.53
C ILE A 568 -10.34 -0.99 3.37
N GLY A 569 -10.23 -2.32 3.50
CA GLY A 569 -11.34 -3.26 3.29
C GLY A 569 -12.49 -3.15 4.31
N GLY A 570 -12.26 -2.42 5.41
CA GLY A 570 -13.31 -2.09 6.38
C GLY A 570 -14.27 -0.98 5.94
N LEU A 571 -13.92 -0.20 4.92
CA LEU A 571 -14.73 0.92 4.44
C LEU A 571 -15.88 0.43 3.55
N PRO A 572 -17.13 0.88 3.78
CA PRO A 572 -18.28 0.49 2.95
C PRO A 572 -18.07 0.74 1.46
N GLU A 573 -17.55 1.92 1.11
CA GLU A 573 -17.34 2.36 -0.27
C GLU A 573 -16.30 1.48 -1.00
N VAL A 574 -15.33 0.94 -0.26
CA VAL A 574 -14.33 0.02 -0.79
C VAL A 574 -14.94 -1.35 -1.06
N ARG A 575 -15.79 -1.83 -0.16
CA ARG A 575 -16.51 -3.10 -0.36
C ARG A 575 -17.43 -3.02 -1.57
N ASP A 576 -18.13 -1.90 -1.73
CA ASP A 576 -19.00 -1.65 -2.88
C ASP A 576 -18.20 -1.57 -4.19
N ALA A 577 -17.05 -0.87 -4.18
CA ALA A 577 -16.16 -0.80 -5.34
C ALA A 577 -15.60 -2.17 -5.73
N LEU A 578 -15.16 -2.99 -4.76
CA LEU A 578 -14.69 -4.35 -5.00
C LEU A 578 -15.81 -5.27 -5.48
N ALA A 579 -17.02 -5.16 -4.92
CA ALA A 579 -18.17 -5.95 -5.35
C ALA A 579 -18.60 -5.59 -6.78
N THR A 580 -18.51 -4.32 -7.15
CA THR A 580 -18.78 -3.85 -8.52
C THR A 580 -17.72 -4.35 -9.50
N ALA A 581 -16.44 -4.31 -9.12
CA ALA A 581 -15.35 -4.83 -9.95
C ALA A 581 -15.36 -6.37 -10.08
N ALA A 582 -15.90 -7.07 -9.07
CA ALA A 582 -16.07 -8.52 -9.06
C ALA A 582 -17.40 -8.98 -9.70
N ALA A 583 -18.31 -8.05 -10.03
CA ALA A 583 -19.50 -8.39 -10.79
C ALA A 583 -19.05 -8.90 -12.16
N PRO A 584 -19.59 -10.04 -12.64
CA PRO A 584 -19.17 -10.60 -13.91
C PRO A 584 -19.62 -9.69 -15.05
N ASP A 585 -18.73 -8.80 -15.50
CA ASP A 585 -18.67 -8.47 -16.91
C ASP A 585 -18.36 -9.78 -17.65
N THR A 586 -19.06 -10.04 -18.74
CA THR A 586 -19.13 -11.33 -19.46
C THR A 586 -17.83 -11.79 -20.13
N THR A 587 -16.67 -11.31 -19.69
CA THR A 587 -15.32 -11.63 -20.21
C THR A 587 -14.30 -11.41 -19.10
N GLY A 588 -13.79 -12.49 -18.49
CA GLY A 588 -12.77 -12.43 -17.43
C GLY A 588 -11.34 -12.09 -17.95
N PRO A 589 -10.37 -11.74 -17.08
CA PRO A 589 -8.99 -11.43 -17.47
C PRO A 589 -8.29 -12.60 -18.19
N ASP A 590 -8.48 -13.83 -17.70
CA ASP A 590 -7.97 -15.05 -18.35
C ASP A 590 -8.65 -15.25 -19.72
N GLU A 591 -9.92 -14.88 -19.84
CA GLU A 591 -10.69 -14.99 -21.09
C GLU A 591 -10.27 -13.91 -22.11
N VAL A 592 -9.86 -12.71 -21.65
CA VAL A 592 -9.29 -11.64 -22.49
C VAL A 592 -7.90 -12.02 -22.98
N ALA A 593 -7.05 -12.56 -22.09
CA ALA A 593 -5.74 -13.08 -22.45
C ALA A 593 -5.86 -14.28 -23.41
N ASP A 594 -6.75 -15.23 -23.14
CA ASP A 594 -7.02 -16.37 -24.01
C ASP A 594 -7.59 -15.94 -25.37
N THR A 595 -8.50 -14.96 -25.40
CA THR A 595 -9.04 -14.39 -26.64
C THR A 595 -7.95 -13.67 -27.44
N PHE A 596 -7.08 -12.92 -26.77
CA PHE A 596 -5.95 -12.25 -27.40
C PHE A 596 -4.93 -13.25 -27.95
N LEU A 597 -4.53 -14.25 -27.16
CA LEU A 597 -3.65 -15.34 -27.59
C LEU A 597 -4.26 -16.14 -28.75
N ALA A 598 -5.56 -16.41 -28.73
CA ALA A 598 -6.28 -17.05 -29.83
C ALA A 598 -6.32 -16.17 -31.10
N SER A 599 -6.39 -14.84 -30.96
CA SER A 599 -6.33 -13.90 -32.08
C SER A 599 -4.94 -13.82 -32.73
N LEU A 600 -3.88 -14.14 -31.97
CA LEU A 600 -2.50 -14.22 -32.47
C LEU A 600 -2.16 -15.59 -33.07
N ALA A 601 -2.91 -16.63 -32.74
CA ALA A 601 -2.68 -17.99 -33.21
C ALA A 601 -2.89 -18.10 -34.73
N GLY A 602 -1.82 -18.41 -35.47
CA GLY A 602 -1.85 -18.61 -36.92
C GLY A 602 -1.54 -17.38 -37.77
N LEU A 603 -1.19 -16.23 -37.16
CA LEU A 603 -0.71 -15.07 -37.91
C LEU A 603 0.72 -15.30 -38.45
N PRO A 604 0.99 -14.96 -39.73
CA PRO A 604 2.35 -14.89 -40.26
C PRO A 604 3.22 -13.89 -39.48
N GLY A 605 4.54 -14.08 -39.47
CA GLY A 605 5.47 -13.29 -38.65
C GLY A 605 5.33 -11.77 -38.79
N GLU A 606 5.09 -11.25 -40.00
CA GLU A 606 4.90 -9.81 -40.24
C GLU A 606 3.56 -9.26 -39.72
N ASP A 607 2.51 -10.09 -39.72
CA ASP A 607 1.19 -9.73 -39.23
C ASP A 607 1.11 -9.80 -37.70
N LEU A 608 1.83 -10.75 -37.09
CA LEU A 608 2.04 -10.83 -35.65
C LEU A 608 2.78 -9.59 -35.12
N ASP A 609 3.85 -9.18 -35.80
CA ASP A 609 4.60 -7.97 -35.43
C ASP A 609 3.78 -6.69 -35.56
N ARG A 610 2.84 -6.66 -36.51
CA ARG A 610 1.91 -5.53 -36.66
C ARG A 610 0.90 -5.52 -35.51
N ALA A 611 0.28 -6.66 -35.21
CA ALA A 611 -0.70 -6.79 -34.13
C ALA A 611 -0.11 -6.41 -32.75
N LEU A 612 1.12 -6.85 -32.44
CA LEU A 612 1.78 -6.51 -31.18
C LEU A 612 2.16 -5.04 -31.08
N ARG A 613 2.59 -4.41 -32.18
CA ARG A 613 2.84 -2.96 -32.21
C ARG A 613 1.54 -2.17 -32.02
N ASP A 614 0.46 -2.59 -32.65
CA ASP A 614 -0.85 -1.95 -32.52
C ASP A 614 -1.38 -2.06 -31.08
N LEU A 615 -1.17 -3.21 -30.42
CA LEU A 615 -1.45 -3.38 -28.99
C LEU A 615 -0.67 -2.38 -28.14
N VAL A 616 0.66 -2.30 -28.32
CA VAL A 616 1.52 -1.39 -27.54
C VAL A 616 1.11 0.07 -27.77
N HIS A 617 0.79 0.46 -29.02
CA HIS A 617 0.30 1.81 -29.32
C HIS A 617 -1.05 2.09 -28.66
N ALA A 618 -1.99 1.15 -28.68
CA ALA A 618 -3.31 1.31 -28.08
C ALA A 618 -3.21 1.43 -26.55
N GLN A 619 -2.40 0.60 -25.89
CA GLN A 619 -2.21 0.68 -24.44
C GLN A 619 -1.44 1.95 -24.05
N ALA A 620 -0.43 2.34 -24.83
CA ALA A 620 0.31 3.58 -24.57
C ALA A 620 -0.58 4.83 -24.74
N ALA A 621 -1.41 4.87 -25.78
CA ALA A 621 -2.38 5.95 -25.99
C ALA A 621 -3.40 6.03 -24.84
N ALA A 622 -3.87 4.88 -24.35
CA ALA A 622 -4.80 4.83 -23.23
C ALA A 622 -4.16 5.33 -21.91
N VAL A 623 -2.89 5.02 -21.67
CA VAL A 623 -2.14 5.52 -20.49
C VAL A 623 -1.92 7.04 -20.56
N LEU A 624 -1.65 7.56 -21.76
CA LEU A 624 -1.46 9.00 -22.00
C LEU A 624 -2.78 9.79 -22.17
N GLY A 625 -3.93 9.12 -22.12
CA GLY A 625 -5.25 9.76 -22.26
C GLY A 625 -5.57 10.24 -23.68
N HIS A 626 -4.89 9.70 -24.70
CA HIS A 626 -5.19 9.97 -26.11
C HIS A 626 -6.36 9.11 -26.59
N SER A 627 -7.26 9.73 -27.37
CA SER A 627 -8.42 9.05 -27.95
C SER A 627 -8.09 8.18 -29.18
N SER A 628 -6.86 8.25 -29.71
CA SER A 628 -6.38 7.40 -30.81
C SER A 628 -4.92 6.97 -30.64
N SER A 629 -4.61 5.77 -31.14
CA SER A 629 -3.25 5.20 -31.22
C SER A 629 -2.33 5.96 -32.20
N ASP A 630 -2.90 6.71 -33.13
CA ASP A 630 -2.16 7.48 -34.15
C ASP A 630 -1.27 8.57 -33.54
N ALA A 631 -1.60 9.06 -32.35
CA ALA A 631 -0.78 10.02 -31.61
C ALA A 631 0.57 9.43 -31.12
N VAL A 632 0.66 8.09 -31.00
CA VAL A 632 1.82 7.36 -30.46
C VAL A 632 2.58 6.61 -31.58
N ALA A 633 2.00 6.48 -32.77
CA ALA A 633 2.50 5.63 -33.88
C ALA A 633 3.83 6.07 -34.53
N GLY A 634 4.43 7.20 -34.12
CA GLY A 634 5.61 7.80 -34.75
C GLY A 634 6.97 7.17 -34.40
N GLY A 635 7.03 6.06 -33.67
CA GLY A 635 8.29 5.42 -33.26
C GLY A 635 9.15 6.24 -32.29
N ARG A 636 8.58 7.27 -31.65
CA ARG A 636 9.28 8.13 -30.69
C ARG A 636 9.52 7.39 -29.37
N PRO A 637 10.60 7.72 -28.65
CA PRO A 637 10.81 7.18 -27.31
C PRO A 637 9.67 7.55 -26.35
N PHE A 638 9.27 6.63 -25.48
CA PHE A 638 8.18 6.84 -24.51
C PHE A 638 8.39 8.10 -23.65
N LYS A 639 9.64 8.40 -23.26
CA LYS A 639 10.00 9.59 -22.48
C LYS A 639 9.65 10.91 -23.20
N GLU A 640 9.73 10.93 -24.53
CA GLU A 640 9.35 12.11 -25.33
C GLU A 640 7.84 12.23 -25.55
N LEU A 641 7.10 11.14 -25.31
CA LEU A 641 5.65 11.06 -25.38
C LEU A 641 4.98 11.36 -24.03
N GLY A 642 5.76 11.71 -22.99
CA GLY A 642 5.26 12.02 -21.66
C GLY A 642 5.23 10.83 -20.70
N PHE A 643 5.91 9.72 -21.01
CA PHE A 643 6.07 8.65 -20.04
C PHE A 643 7.08 9.01 -18.95
N ASP A 644 6.63 8.85 -17.71
CA ASP A 644 7.40 8.88 -16.46
C ASP A 644 7.44 7.47 -15.82
N SER A 645 8.09 7.35 -14.66
CA SER A 645 8.23 6.06 -13.96
C SER A 645 6.91 5.43 -13.51
N LEU A 646 5.82 6.21 -13.44
CA LEU A 646 4.53 5.78 -12.90
C LEU A 646 3.54 5.38 -14.01
N THR A 647 3.61 6.05 -15.16
CA THR A 647 2.95 5.67 -16.43
C THR A 647 3.64 4.47 -17.08
N ALA A 648 4.95 4.30 -16.89
CA ALA A 648 5.70 3.11 -17.28
C ALA A 648 5.15 1.83 -16.60
N VAL A 649 4.92 1.88 -15.29
CA VAL A 649 4.32 0.77 -14.52
C VAL A 649 2.88 0.51 -14.96
N GLU A 650 2.11 1.55 -15.28
CA GLU A 650 0.74 1.41 -15.75
C GLU A 650 0.66 0.73 -17.11
N LEU A 651 1.50 1.14 -18.07
CA LEU A 651 1.60 0.46 -19.36
C LEU A 651 2.00 -1.01 -19.19
N ARG A 652 2.97 -1.30 -18.30
CA ARG A 652 3.35 -2.68 -17.97
C ARG A 652 2.17 -3.49 -17.44
N ASN A 653 1.41 -2.96 -16.49
CA ASN A 653 0.29 -3.67 -15.89
C ASN A 653 -0.83 -3.92 -16.91
N ARG A 654 -1.11 -2.95 -17.78
CA ARG A 654 -2.12 -3.09 -18.85
C ARG A 654 -1.69 -4.10 -19.90
N LEU A 655 -0.40 -4.13 -20.26
CA LEU A 655 0.14 -5.14 -21.16
C LEU A 655 0.05 -6.52 -20.53
N ALA A 656 0.48 -6.69 -19.28
CA ALA A 656 0.40 -7.97 -18.56
C ALA A 656 -1.04 -8.50 -18.48
N ALA A 657 -2.03 -7.61 -18.26
CA ALA A 657 -3.44 -7.99 -18.21
C ALA A 657 -4.00 -8.47 -19.56
N VAL A 658 -3.53 -7.92 -20.68
CA VAL A 658 -4.00 -8.30 -22.03
C VAL A 658 -3.22 -9.51 -22.57
N THR A 659 -1.93 -9.63 -22.25
CA THR A 659 -1.08 -10.71 -22.78
C THR A 659 -1.03 -11.94 -21.87
N GLY A 660 -1.42 -11.82 -20.60
CA GLY A 660 -1.25 -12.86 -19.59
C GLY A 660 0.21 -13.11 -19.20
N LEU A 661 1.14 -12.25 -19.62
CA LEU A 661 2.58 -12.39 -19.38
C LEU A 661 3.00 -11.77 -18.04
N ASP A 662 3.98 -12.38 -17.37
CA ASP A 662 4.66 -11.76 -16.23
C ASP A 662 5.76 -10.83 -16.73
N LEU A 663 5.46 -9.52 -16.76
CA LEU A 663 6.34 -8.51 -17.34
C LEU A 663 7.16 -7.77 -16.26
N PRO A 664 8.48 -7.57 -16.47
CA PRO A 664 9.36 -6.91 -15.51
C PRO A 664 8.98 -5.45 -15.27
N ALA A 665 9.25 -4.93 -14.07
CA ALA A 665 8.94 -3.54 -13.72
C ALA A 665 9.72 -2.50 -14.54
N THR A 666 10.89 -2.88 -15.07
CA THR A 666 11.78 -2.06 -15.90
C THR A 666 11.43 -2.06 -17.38
N LEU A 667 10.37 -2.77 -17.79
CA LEU A 667 9.98 -3.03 -19.19
C LEU A 667 10.06 -1.80 -20.11
N VAL A 668 9.46 -0.68 -19.69
CA VAL A 668 9.39 0.55 -20.51
C VAL A 668 10.74 1.28 -20.58
N PHE A 669 11.66 0.99 -19.65
CA PHE A 669 13.02 1.54 -19.66
C PHE A 669 13.98 0.67 -20.46
N ASP A 670 13.84 -0.66 -20.37
CA ASP A 670 14.62 -1.62 -21.14
C ASP A 670 14.24 -1.57 -22.63
N TYR A 671 12.97 -1.27 -22.91
CA TYR A 671 12.41 -1.14 -24.25
C TYR A 671 11.75 0.25 -24.43
N PRO A 672 12.54 1.33 -24.60
CA PRO A 672 12.06 2.71 -24.48
C PRO A 672 11.25 3.22 -25.66
N ALA A 673 10.80 2.35 -26.57
CA ALA A 673 9.95 2.71 -27.70
C ALA A 673 8.96 1.57 -28.04
N PRO A 674 7.82 1.87 -28.69
CA PRO A 674 6.80 0.88 -29.00
C PRO A 674 7.27 -0.33 -29.82
N ALA A 675 8.20 -0.13 -30.76
CA ALA A 675 8.69 -1.21 -31.62
C ALA A 675 9.59 -2.23 -30.89
N PRO A 676 10.65 -1.82 -30.16
CA PRO A 676 11.42 -2.73 -29.31
C PRO A 676 10.57 -3.45 -28.26
N LEU A 677 9.56 -2.77 -27.70
CA LEU A 677 8.66 -3.38 -26.72
C LEU A 677 7.77 -4.46 -27.33
N ALA A 678 7.25 -4.24 -28.54
CA ALA A 678 6.49 -5.26 -29.27
C ALA A 678 7.36 -6.48 -29.63
N GLU A 679 8.64 -6.27 -29.96
CA GLU A 679 9.60 -7.35 -30.22
C GLU A 679 9.90 -8.17 -28.95
N TYR A 680 10.04 -7.50 -27.81
CA TYR A 680 10.17 -8.18 -26.52
C TYR A 680 8.94 -9.03 -26.18
N LEU A 681 7.73 -8.47 -26.31
CA LEU A 681 6.48 -9.21 -26.07
C LEU A 681 6.38 -10.45 -26.97
N ARG A 682 6.85 -10.37 -28.22
CA ARG A 682 6.91 -11.52 -29.13
C ARG A 682 7.81 -12.65 -28.60
N GLY A 683 8.94 -12.31 -27.98
CA GLY A 683 9.87 -13.28 -27.40
C GLY A 683 9.33 -13.99 -26.16
N GLU A 684 8.48 -13.29 -25.39
CA GLU A 684 7.90 -13.78 -24.14
C GLU A 684 6.58 -14.54 -24.32
N LEU A 685 5.90 -14.35 -25.47
CA LEU A 685 4.67 -15.09 -25.76
C LEU A 685 4.94 -16.61 -25.81
N PRO A 686 4.08 -17.44 -25.18
CA PRO A 686 4.18 -18.89 -25.29
C PRO A 686 4.16 -19.23 -26.77
N SER A 687 5.29 -19.70 -27.30
CA SER A 687 5.33 -20.08 -28.71
C SER A 687 4.35 -21.23 -28.87
N ALA A 688 3.27 -21.03 -29.63
CA ALA A 688 2.55 -22.15 -30.24
C ALA A 688 3.48 -22.78 -31.29
N ARG A 689 4.56 -23.41 -30.82
CA ARG A 689 5.33 -24.35 -31.63
C ARG A 689 4.42 -25.56 -31.84
N PRO A 690 4.26 -26.07 -33.06
CA PRO A 690 3.75 -27.42 -33.22
C PRO A 690 4.66 -28.33 -32.37
N ALA A 691 4.05 -29.15 -31.50
CA ALA A 691 4.77 -30.04 -30.60
C ALA A 691 5.85 -30.81 -31.38
N ASP A 692 7.12 -30.60 -31.02
CA ASP A 692 8.21 -31.39 -31.57
C ASP A 692 8.01 -32.85 -31.17
N ALA A 693 8.33 -33.78 -32.07
CA ALA A 693 8.15 -35.22 -31.83
C ALA A 693 8.86 -35.75 -30.57
N TYR A 694 9.82 -35.00 -30.02
CA TYR A 694 10.58 -35.36 -28.84
C TYR A 694 9.81 -35.12 -27.52
N THR A 695 9.00 -34.06 -27.41
CA THR A 695 8.21 -33.82 -26.17
C THR A 695 7.05 -34.81 -26.03
N LEU A 696 6.52 -35.32 -27.14
CA LEU A 696 5.49 -36.36 -27.11
C LEU A 696 6.05 -37.72 -26.63
N LEU A 697 7.33 -37.99 -26.92
CA LEU A 697 8.03 -39.18 -26.41
C LEU A 697 8.36 -39.03 -24.92
N ASP A 698 8.83 -37.86 -24.48
CA ASP A 698 9.09 -37.59 -23.07
C ASP A 698 7.82 -37.70 -22.20
N ASP A 699 6.68 -37.24 -22.73
CA ASP A 699 5.39 -37.41 -22.07
C ASP A 699 4.97 -38.89 -22.03
N LEU A 700 5.13 -39.64 -23.12
CA LEU A 700 4.85 -41.08 -23.15
C LEU A 700 5.71 -41.87 -22.15
N ASP A 701 7.00 -41.54 -22.03
CA ASP A 701 7.93 -42.16 -21.07
C ASP A 701 7.52 -41.85 -19.61
N ARG A 702 7.03 -40.63 -19.37
CA ARG A 702 6.48 -40.23 -18.06
C ARG A 702 5.21 -40.99 -17.72
N TRP A 703 4.32 -41.21 -18.69
CA TRP A 703 3.11 -42.04 -18.53
C TRP A 703 3.45 -43.52 -18.30
N GLU A 704 4.43 -44.06 -19.03
CA GLU A 704 4.89 -45.44 -18.87
C GLU A 704 5.50 -45.68 -17.49
N SER A 705 6.28 -44.71 -16.99
CA SER A 705 6.89 -44.77 -15.64
C SER A 705 5.86 -44.71 -14.50
N ALA A 706 4.73 -44.03 -14.72
CA ALA A 706 3.64 -43.92 -13.73
C ALA A 706 2.64 -45.10 -13.78
N LEU A 707 2.63 -45.87 -14.87
CA LEU A 707 1.68 -46.95 -15.09
C LEU A 707 1.70 -48.05 -14.01
N PRO A 708 2.86 -48.51 -13.47
CA PRO A 708 2.91 -49.58 -12.47
C PRO A 708 2.24 -49.22 -11.14
N GLU A 709 2.29 -47.95 -10.74
CA GLU A 709 1.65 -47.46 -9.51
C GLU A 709 0.13 -47.31 -9.68
N LEU A 710 -0.33 -46.96 -10.89
CA LEU A 710 -1.75 -46.77 -11.21
C LEU A 710 -2.46 -48.07 -11.62
N LEU A 711 -1.71 -49.10 -12.02
CA LEU A 711 -2.24 -50.38 -12.52
C LEU A 711 -3.18 -51.09 -11.54
N PRO A 712 -2.95 -51.12 -10.21
CA PRO A 712 -3.87 -51.77 -9.26
C PRO A 712 -5.24 -51.10 -9.20
N GLU A 713 -5.30 -49.76 -9.26
CA GLU A 713 -6.55 -48.99 -9.27
C GLU A 713 -7.27 -49.10 -10.62
N LEU A 714 -6.53 -49.07 -11.73
CA LEU A 714 -7.04 -49.33 -13.09
C LEU A 714 -7.54 -50.77 -13.30
N MET A 715 -6.98 -51.74 -12.56
CA MET A 715 -7.41 -53.14 -12.57
C MET A 715 -8.69 -53.37 -11.74
N ALA A 716 -9.04 -52.45 -10.83
CA ALA A 716 -10.26 -52.53 -10.04
C ALA A 716 -11.50 -51.99 -10.79
N ASP A 717 -11.35 -50.93 -11.59
CA ASP A 717 -12.45 -50.31 -12.35
C ASP A 717 -12.42 -50.71 -13.84
N HIS A 718 -13.36 -51.57 -14.22
CA HIS A 718 -13.47 -52.08 -15.59
C HIS A 718 -13.87 -50.99 -16.60
N GLY A 719 -14.63 -49.96 -16.17
CA GLY A 719 -15.07 -48.89 -17.06
C GLY A 719 -14.00 -47.82 -17.33
N VAL A 720 -13.06 -47.64 -16.41
CA VAL A 720 -11.87 -46.79 -16.65
C VAL A 720 -10.90 -47.49 -17.60
N ARG A 721 -10.69 -48.80 -17.42
CA ARG A 721 -9.87 -49.62 -18.32
C ARG A 721 -10.36 -49.60 -19.75
N ASP A 722 -11.64 -49.88 -19.98
CA ASP A 722 -12.21 -49.93 -21.33
C ASP A 722 -12.10 -48.58 -22.06
N ARG A 723 -12.27 -47.46 -21.32
CA ARG A 723 -12.09 -46.11 -21.88
C ARG A 723 -10.63 -45.80 -22.21
N LEU A 724 -9.70 -46.19 -21.35
CA LEU A 724 -8.27 -45.99 -21.60
C LEU A 724 -7.80 -46.81 -22.81
N THR A 725 -8.19 -48.09 -22.88
CA THR A 725 -7.86 -48.96 -24.02
C THR A 725 -8.48 -48.45 -25.32
N GLY A 726 -9.72 -47.95 -25.29
CA GLY A 726 -10.36 -47.32 -26.46
C GLY A 726 -9.61 -46.07 -26.94
N ARG A 727 -9.20 -45.20 -26.00
CA ARG A 727 -8.42 -43.99 -26.31
C ARG A 727 -7.06 -44.32 -26.92
N LEU A 728 -6.37 -45.35 -26.41
CA LEU A 728 -5.08 -45.80 -26.94
C LEU A 728 -5.21 -46.40 -28.35
N HIS A 729 -6.25 -47.21 -28.59
CA HIS A 729 -6.54 -47.72 -29.94
C HIS A 729 -6.85 -46.59 -30.93
N ASP A 730 -7.65 -45.60 -30.54
CA ASP A 730 -7.93 -44.43 -31.39
C ASP A 730 -6.64 -43.64 -31.68
N LEU A 731 -5.73 -43.55 -30.71
CA LEU A 731 -4.44 -42.89 -30.88
C LEU A 731 -3.52 -43.66 -31.84
N MET A 732 -3.44 -44.98 -31.70
CA MET A 732 -2.70 -45.85 -32.62
C MET A 732 -3.25 -45.79 -34.04
N ALA A 733 -4.58 -45.80 -34.19
CA ALA A 733 -5.23 -45.67 -35.49
C ALA A 733 -4.92 -44.33 -36.17
N LYS A 734 -4.86 -43.24 -35.39
CA LYS A 734 -4.46 -41.90 -35.88
C LYS A 734 -2.99 -41.81 -36.27
N LEU A 735 -2.12 -42.60 -35.63
CA LEU A 735 -0.68 -42.69 -35.94
C LEU A 735 -0.37 -43.68 -37.08
N GLY A 736 -1.39 -44.26 -37.72
CA GLY A 736 -1.23 -45.17 -38.87
C GLY A 736 -1.01 -46.64 -38.51
N GLY A 737 -1.08 -47.01 -37.22
CA GLY A 737 -1.04 -48.40 -36.76
C GLY A 737 -2.44 -49.02 -36.81
N THR A 738 -2.63 -50.07 -37.60
CA THR A 738 -3.86 -50.88 -37.54
C THR A 738 -3.82 -51.76 -36.29
N PRO A 739 -4.91 -51.90 -35.52
CA PRO A 739 -4.97 -52.86 -34.42
C PRO A 739 -5.01 -54.28 -35.00
N GLY A 740 -4.00 -55.09 -34.71
CA GLY A 740 -4.07 -56.52 -35.00
C GLY A 740 -5.07 -57.20 -34.08
N GLU A 741 -6.03 -57.94 -34.64
CA GLU A 741 -6.89 -58.85 -33.89
C GLU A 741 -6.07 -59.86 -33.05
N PRO A 742 -6.59 -60.32 -31.91
CA PRO A 742 -5.91 -61.28 -31.05
C PRO A 742 -5.89 -62.65 -31.73
N THR A 743 -4.82 -62.92 -32.47
CA THR A 743 -4.51 -64.27 -32.95
C THR A 743 -3.68 -64.98 -31.89
N GLY A 744 -4.28 -65.97 -31.23
CA GLY A 744 -3.54 -66.93 -30.42
C GLY A 744 -2.51 -67.65 -31.31
N GLY A 745 -1.24 -67.50 -30.96
CA GLY A 745 -0.10 -68.20 -31.56
C GLY A 745 1.15 -67.97 -30.69
N PRO A 746 2.00 -68.99 -30.45
CA PRO A 746 2.94 -69.00 -29.33
C PRO A 746 4.15 -68.08 -29.54
N SER A 747 4.66 -67.57 -28.42
CA SER A 747 5.85 -66.71 -28.30
C SER A 747 7.12 -67.36 -28.90
N PRO A 748 7.99 -66.61 -29.63
CA PRO A 748 9.20 -67.13 -30.27
C PRO A 748 10.42 -67.21 -29.34
N ASP A 749 10.23 -67.57 -28.07
CA ASP A 749 11.30 -67.68 -27.06
C ASP A 749 11.62 -69.12 -26.64
N THR A 750 11.34 -70.11 -27.50
CA THR A 750 11.65 -71.53 -27.21
C THR A 750 12.30 -72.29 -28.37
N GLY A 751 12.91 -71.58 -29.33
CA GLY A 751 13.48 -72.17 -30.54
C GLY A 751 15.00 -72.37 -30.58
N LEU A 752 15.73 -72.17 -29.48
CA LEU A 752 17.20 -72.34 -29.47
C LEU A 752 17.70 -73.59 -28.72
N LEU A 753 16.80 -74.44 -28.21
CA LEU A 753 17.16 -75.63 -27.43
C LEU A 753 16.80 -76.97 -28.11
N SER A 754 16.37 -76.96 -29.37
CA SER A 754 16.10 -78.19 -30.13
C SER A 754 16.59 -78.18 -31.58
N ALA A 755 17.46 -77.23 -31.95
CA ALA A 755 18.04 -77.21 -33.30
C ALA A 755 18.91 -78.46 -33.49
N THR A 756 18.66 -79.18 -34.58
CA THR A 756 19.52 -80.30 -34.97
C THR A 756 20.84 -79.78 -35.54
N ALA A 757 21.91 -80.57 -35.47
CA ALA A 757 23.26 -80.12 -35.87
C ALA A 757 23.28 -79.56 -37.31
N ASP A 758 22.45 -80.08 -38.20
CA ASP A 758 22.36 -79.63 -39.59
C ASP A 758 21.71 -78.23 -39.73
N GLU A 759 20.74 -77.88 -38.87
CA GLU A 759 20.10 -76.55 -38.87
C GLU A 759 21.01 -75.46 -38.29
N VAL A 760 21.95 -75.83 -37.42
CA VAL A 760 22.97 -74.91 -36.89
C VAL A 760 24.05 -74.63 -37.92
N PHE A 761 24.41 -75.59 -38.78
CA PHE A 761 25.36 -75.36 -39.87
C PHE A 761 24.76 -74.50 -41.00
N ASP A 762 23.47 -74.65 -41.33
CA ASP A 762 22.79 -73.80 -42.33
C ASP A 762 22.62 -72.33 -41.87
N PHE A 763 22.57 -72.08 -40.57
CA PHE A 763 22.51 -70.72 -40.02
C PHE A 763 23.89 -70.02 -40.03
N ILE A 764 24.97 -70.78 -39.77
CA ILE A 764 26.34 -70.26 -39.78
C ILE A 764 26.84 -69.98 -41.21
N ASP A 765 26.48 -70.81 -42.19
CA ASP A 765 26.81 -70.57 -43.61
C ASP A 765 26.04 -69.36 -44.19
N ASN A 766 24.86 -69.01 -43.67
CA ASN A 766 24.11 -67.83 -44.12
C ASN A 766 24.59 -66.50 -43.50
N GLU A 767 25.16 -66.51 -42.29
CA GLU A 767 25.68 -65.28 -41.65
C GLU A 767 27.18 -65.04 -41.85
N PHE A 768 28.00 -66.06 -42.11
CA PHE A 768 29.46 -65.90 -42.25
C PHE A 768 30.08 -66.64 -43.45
N GLY A 769 29.80 -66.15 -44.66
CA GLY A 769 30.68 -66.28 -45.85
C GLY A 769 30.03 -66.97 -47.05
N ALA A 770 30.29 -66.64 -48.31
CA ALA A 770 31.20 -65.69 -48.93
C ALA A 770 30.55 -65.25 -50.25
N SER A 771 30.58 -63.95 -50.58
CA SER A 771 31.69 -63.40 -51.36
C SER A 771 31.89 -61.91 -51.14
#